data_AF-A0AAI8UV49-F1
#
_entry.id   AF-A0AAI8UV49-F1
#
_cell.length_a   1.000
_cell.length_b   1.000
_cell.length_c   1.000
_cell.angle_alpha   90.00
_cell.angle_beta   90.00
_cell.angle_gamma   90.00
#
_symmetry.space_group_name_H-M   'P 1'
#
loop_
_entity.id
_entity.type
_entity.pdbx_description
1 polymer ?
#
loop_
_entity_poly.entity_id
_entity_poly.type
_entity_poly.pdbx_seq_one_letter_code
_entity_poly.pdbx_strand_id
1 'polypeptide(L)'
;MMVAMNASLCAEAAGSPSMADDGGREPCSAPAPTLTEERLIRSVILLAMALVSYTSNVYVLIALKFSRFKPKSKSMAFLQFHLSIADLLVTIFCLTGDSIWGLSVQWKVGNALCKFFKFGQMLSLHLSTFILVHIGIDRFMAVRYPIRSISKNTTSRAICGIWILSTILSLPQIFIFRVTKGPFNEEFYQCVTHGFYQEPWQELVYPVFNIFTMFVLPLALLVNSYTNTIMIIARSSRNITVPNGDLVVGNENRRQFLERAKMKSFWMATVIILVFIIFWTPYYTMMIILLFLRPDSQIGERLKSWIFFFGMPISLVNPFIYGLTRLRKPEFKNQFNSSGRSWTSCNQTKLPESSSMPPDQHKALMSDEVNFVKNKSRVSCKSFVVMLLEIMCKFTAALMIIGLVTEFHAESAVLEQKPLDWWQRGVFYQIYPRSFKDSNGDGVGDLRGIAEKVWYLKDLGVSAIWFNPIFDSPGLDLGYDISNYTRIDPLFGTLEDLEYLRDALHKAGIRLLLDFVPNHTSDEHPWFQWSIKKVDPYTNYYVWKDAKMVNGQRKPPTNWISEFGGSMWKWNDERQQYFLHQFHQKQPDLNYECKELVQEMMDVVRFWLDRGVDGLRLDAINFMFEDPLWRDQELLAPDLDPNFFLNYNRSRTMDQPATYEMVTRFREIFDSYSKKDGRTRVMMTEAYTTLDKTLGFYQYNGKPGAHMPFNFFFITHVNGRSPAKDYQRAIQGWMQGMPAGHSANWVIGNHDNHRIAARYGTDLVDGMNMIALLLPGTGNTYYGDEIGMDDAAIRFDEGFSTSMKTWLPVNSNFWRLNLKEQMQSNEKSHYKVYKRLMDVRKTDTMLYGDVETYVLAKWVFAFTRRLTGSDTYVVVVNLGSDTTSVDLSAFMSDLPETLTVHTGSVNTQYDPNDKVPTGVFYMRPKASILLTTAQEVPPAAYSDSKTSGVATMTSTSIGIIVFLFTHRLLL
;
A
#
# COMPACT_ATOMS: atom_id res chain seq x y z
N MET A 1 15.23 -19.38 12.39
CA MET A 1 14.38 -18.21 12.71
C MET A 1 13.40 -17.87 11.59
N MET A 2 13.82 -17.65 10.33
CA MET A 2 12.90 -17.33 9.20
C MET A 2 11.82 -18.38 8.85
N VAL A 3 12.01 -19.62 9.30
CA VAL A 3 11.01 -20.68 9.17
C VAL A 3 9.94 -20.63 10.26
N ALA A 4 10.31 -20.13 11.45
CA ALA A 4 9.40 -20.08 12.59
C ALA A 4 8.32 -19.00 12.42
N MET A 5 8.56 -17.97 11.59
CA MET A 5 7.59 -16.90 11.34
C MET A 5 6.48 -17.31 10.36
N ASN A 6 6.78 -18.07 9.29
CA ASN A 6 5.70 -18.59 8.42
C ASN A 6 4.93 -19.76 9.05
N ALA A 7 5.48 -20.39 10.07
CA ALA A 7 4.76 -21.39 10.88
C ALA A 7 3.80 -20.73 11.89
N SER A 8 3.98 -19.45 12.26
CA SER A 8 3.06 -18.77 13.18
C SER A 8 1.70 -18.49 12.53
N LEU A 9 1.66 -18.21 11.23
CA LEU A 9 0.41 -18.02 10.46
C LEU A 9 -0.46 -19.28 10.40
N CYS A 10 0.12 -20.48 10.53
CA CYS A 10 -0.65 -21.73 10.68
C CYS A 10 -0.84 -22.15 12.15
N ALA A 11 -0.01 -21.64 13.08
CA ALA A 11 -0.15 -21.93 14.50
C ALA A 11 -1.17 -21.02 15.21
N GLU A 12 -1.43 -19.80 14.73
CA GLU A 12 -2.51 -18.95 15.25
C GLU A 12 -3.91 -19.46 14.85
N ALA A 13 -4.02 -20.28 13.80
CA ALA A 13 -5.24 -20.98 13.44
C ALA A 13 -5.54 -22.20 14.35
N ALA A 14 -4.58 -22.63 15.18
CA ALA A 14 -4.75 -23.72 16.14
C ALA A 14 -4.53 -23.16 17.55
N GLY A 15 -5.62 -22.82 18.23
CA GLY A 15 -5.63 -22.11 19.52
C GLY A 15 -4.72 -22.67 20.63
N SER A 16 -4.55 -21.82 21.65
CA SER A 16 -3.71 -21.92 22.86
C SER A 16 -3.44 -23.33 23.44
N PRO A 17 -2.27 -23.56 24.09
CA PRO A 17 -1.82 -24.89 24.50
C PRO A 17 -2.51 -25.38 25.77
N SER A 18 -3.40 -26.37 25.66
CA SER A 18 -3.71 -27.29 26.76
C SER A 18 -2.96 -28.61 26.56
N MET A 19 -2.38 -29.10 27.66
CA MET A 19 -1.55 -30.31 27.70
C MET A 19 -2.27 -31.58 27.21
N ALA A 20 -1.47 -32.44 26.59
CA ALA A 20 -1.66 -33.89 26.40
C ALA A 20 -2.83 -34.34 25.51
N ASP A 21 -2.54 -34.61 24.23
CA ASP A 21 -2.75 -35.96 23.68
C ASP A 21 -1.95 -36.18 22.38
N ASP A 22 -1.46 -37.41 22.21
CA ASP A 22 -0.75 -37.91 21.03
C ASP A 22 -1.79 -38.38 20.01
N GLY A 23 -2.37 -37.46 19.24
CA GLY A 23 -3.40 -37.79 18.25
C GLY A 23 -3.86 -36.62 17.39
N GLY A 24 -3.54 -36.68 16.10
CA GLY A 24 -4.28 -36.02 15.00
C GLY A 24 -4.43 -34.50 15.06
N ARG A 25 -3.39 -33.74 14.67
CA ARG A 25 -3.57 -32.34 14.20
C ARG A 25 -3.84 -32.35 12.70
N GLU A 26 -4.97 -31.78 12.28
CA GLU A 26 -5.28 -31.61 10.85
C GLU A 26 -4.22 -30.72 10.17
N PRO A 27 -3.70 -31.11 8.99
CA PRO A 27 -2.72 -30.32 8.25
C PRO A 27 -3.37 -29.02 7.70
N CYS A 28 -2.63 -27.92 7.82
CA CYS A 28 -2.99 -26.63 7.25
C CYS A 28 -3.10 -26.78 5.71
N SER A 29 -4.17 -26.27 5.09
CA SER A 29 -4.46 -26.42 3.65
C SER A 29 -3.51 -25.65 2.71
N ALA A 30 -2.43 -25.06 3.25
CA ALA A 30 -1.45 -24.29 2.52
C ALA A 30 -0.37 -25.19 1.84
N PRO A 31 0.03 -24.89 0.59
CA PRO A 31 1.12 -25.60 -0.09
C PRO A 31 2.48 -25.32 0.57
N ALA A 32 3.41 -26.27 0.47
CA ALA A 32 4.75 -26.12 1.03
C ALA A 32 5.54 -25.00 0.31
N PRO A 33 6.46 -24.29 1.00
CA PRO A 33 7.27 -23.24 0.39
C PRO A 33 8.12 -23.77 -0.79
N THR A 34 8.14 -23.03 -1.90
CA THR A 34 8.96 -23.33 -3.08
C THR A 34 10.15 -22.38 -3.22
N LEU A 35 11.06 -22.69 -4.15
CA LEU A 35 12.22 -21.85 -4.43
C LEU A 35 11.78 -20.58 -5.17
N THR A 36 11.94 -19.43 -4.52
CA THR A 36 11.64 -18.12 -5.13
C THR A 36 12.87 -17.56 -5.85
N GLU A 37 12.65 -16.68 -6.83
CA GLU A 37 13.72 -15.99 -7.57
C GLU A 37 14.67 -15.23 -6.61
N GLU A 38 14.13 -14.63 -5.56
CA GLU A 38 14.92 -13.95 -4.53
C GLU A 38 15.86 -14.90 -3.77
N ARG A 39 15.35 -16.08 -3.35
CA ARG A 39 16.17 -17.10 -2.66
C ARG A 39 17.24 -17.66 -3.59
N LEU A 40 16.93 -17.79 -4.88
CA LEU A 40 17.88 -18.20 -5.91
C LEU A 40 19.01 -17.17 -6.06
N ILE A 41 18.68 -15.89 -6.26
CA ILE A 41 19.67 -14.80 -6.38
C ILE A 41 20.57 -14.75 -5.15
N ARG A 42 19.99 -14.75 -3.94
CA ARG A 42 20.76 -14.76 -2.69
C ARG A 42 21.72 -15.95 -2.60
N SER A 43 21.23 -17.14 -2.95
CA SER A 43 22.04 -18.37 -2.87
C SER A 43 23.20 -18.36 -3.86
N VAL A 44 23.00 -17.80 -5.05
CA VAL A 44 24.05 -17.61 -6.08
C VAL A 44 25.12 -16.64 -5.58
N ILE A 45 24.72 -15.50 -4.99
CA ILE A 45 25.66 -14.50 -4.47
C ILE A 45 26.48 -15.09 -3.32
N LEU A 46 25.86 -15.80 -2.37
CA LEU A 46 26.57 -16.45 -1.26
C LEU A 46 27.57 -17.51 -1.76
N LEU A 47 27.22 -18.26 -2.81
CA LEU A 47 28.12 -19.23 -3.42
C LEU A 47 29.33 -18.56 -4.10
N ALA A 48 29.10 -17.44 -4.79
CA ALA A 48 30.17 -16.65 -5.40
C ALA A 48 31.12 -16.09 -4.32
N MET A 49 30.57 -15.56 -3.22
CA MET A 49 31.38 -15.12 -2.06
C MET A 49 32.15 -16.27 -1.43
N ALA A 50 31.52 -17.44 -1.28
CA ALA A 50 32.17 -18.63 -0.74
C ALA A 50 33.37 -19.04 -1.59
N LEU A 51 33.25 -19.01 -2.92
CA LEU A 51 34.35 -19.32 -3.83
C LEU A 51 35.54 -18.34 -3.66
N VAL A 52 35.27 -17.04 -3.60
CA VAL A 52 36.34 -16.04 -3.44
C VAL A 52 36.97 -16.12 -2.04
N SER A 53 36.16 -16.31 -1.00
CA SER A 53 36.65 -16.49 0.38
C SER A 53 37.49 -17.76 0.51
N TYR A 54 37.04 -18.87 -0.08
CA TYR A 54 37.77 -20.13 -0.06
C TYR A 54 39.13 -19.99 -0.76
N THR A 55 39.13 -19.50 -2.00
CA THR A 55 40.36 -19.36 -2.80
C THR A 55 41.36 -18.41 -2.15
N SER A 56 40.90 -17.28 -1.61
CA SER A 56 41.77 -16.29 -0.96
C SER A 56 42.36 -16.78 0.37
N ASN A 57 41.57 -17.43 1.24
CA ASN A 57 42.07 -17.99 2.49
C ASN A 57 43.00 -19.20 2.27
N VAL A 58 42.70 -20.08 1.31
CA VAL A 58 43.60 -21.17 0.92
C VAL A 58 44.92 -20.62 0.38
N TYR A 59 44.88 -19.57 -0.45
CA TYR A 59 46.08 -18.90 -0.93
C TYR A 59 46.93 -18.35 0.23
N VAL A 60 46.31 -17.72 1.24
CA VAL A 60 47.03 -17.25 2.43
C VAL A 60 47.71 -18.42 3.16
N LEU A 61 47.04 -19.55 3.34
CA LEU A 61 47.63 -20.74 3.97
C LEU A 61 48.83 -21.29 3.17
N ILE A 62 48.71 -21.37 1.84
CA ILE A 62 49.80 -21.78 0.94
C ILE A 62 50.96 -20.78 1.04
N ALA A 63 50.68 -19.48 1.00
CA ALA A 63 51.69 -18.43 1.12
C ALA A 63 52.36 -18.40 2.50
N LEU A 64 51.68 -18.80 3.57
CA LEU A 64 52.27 -18.93 4.90
C LEU A 64 53.20 -20.15 4.99
N LYS A 65 52.88 -21.24 4.28
CA LYS A 65 53.64 -22.51 4.31
C LYS A 65 54.82 -22.55 3.33
N PHE A 66 54.67 -22.01 2.12
CA PHE A 66 55.61 -22.17 1.00
C PHE A 66 56.39 -20.89 0.63
N SER A 67 56.08 -19.75 1.24
CA SER A 67 56.82 -18.52 0.97
C SER A 67 58.31 -18.67 1.32
N ARG A 68 59.19 -18.48 0.32
CA ARG A 68 60.65 -18.33 0.50
C ARG A 68 61.02 -17.11 1.37
N PHE A 69 60.08 -16.18 1.59
CA PHE A 69 60.24 -15.04 2.48
C PHE A 69 59.74 -15.38 3.89
N LYS A 70 60.68 -15.50 4.85
CA LYS A 70 60.37 -15.75 6.26
C LYS A 70 59.60 -14.56 6.87
N PRO A 71 58.47 -14.78 7.57
CA PRO A 71 57.74 -13.70 8.23
C PRO A 71 58.59 -13.03 9.31
N LYS A 72 58.52 -11.69 9.39
CA LYS A 72 59.27 -10.90 10.40
C LYS A 72 58.85 -11.19 11.84
N SER A 73 57.60 -11.62 12.07
CA SER A 73 57.11 -12.09 13.37
C SER A 73 56.52 -13.49 13.22
N LYS A 74 57.07 -14.45 13.98
CA LYS A 74 56.59 -15.84 13.99
C LYS A 74 55.23 -16.00 14.68
N SER A 75 54.92 -15.15 15.66
CA SER A 75 53.61 -15.16 16.34
C SER A 75 52.50 -14.61 15.42
N MET A 76 52.74 -13.51 14.72
CA MET A 76 51.74 -12.92 13.82
C MET A 76 51.35 -13.85 12.67
N ALA A 77 52.34 -14.52 12.05
CA ALA A 77 52.08 -15.51 11.02
C ALA A 77 51.27 -16.72 11.54
N PHE A 78 51.45 -17.06 12.82
CA PHE A 78 50.70 -18.13 13.48
C PHE A 78 49.24 -17.71 13.76
N LEU A 79 49.00 -16.46 14.18
CA LEU A 79 47.65 -15.90 14.32
C LEU A 79 46.91 -15.82 12.98
N GLN A 80 47.58 -15.36 11.93
CA GLN A 80 47.01 -15.31 10.57
C GLN A 80 46.66 -16.70 10.03
N PHE A 81 47.50 -17.70 10.34
CA PHE A 81 47.24 -19.09 9.99
C PHE A 81 45.94 -19.60 10.61
N HIS A 82 45.77 -19.40 11.93
CA HIS A 82 44.54 -19.83 12.62
C HIS A 82 43.32 -19.01 12.23
N LEU A 83 43.47 -17.72 11.94
CA LEU A 83 42.37 -16.91 11.42
C LEU A 83 41.91 -17.39 10.04
N SER A 84 42.85 -17.72 9.14
CA SER A 84 42.49 -18.25 7.80
C SER A 84 41.77 -19.59 7.90
N ILE A 85 42.11 -20.43 8.90
CA ILE A 85 41.37 -21.66 9.20
C ILE A 85 39.95 -21.34 9.69
N ALA A 86 39.80 -20.37 10.60
CA ALA A 86 38.49 -19.96 11.10
C ALA A 86 37.61 -19.40 9.98
N ASP A 87 38.15 -18.56 9.11
CA ASP A 87 37.44 -17.98 7.97
C ASP A 87 37.05 -19.03 6.91
N LEU A 88 37.85 -20.09 6.73
CA LEU A 88 37.46 -21.26 5.93
C LEU A 88 36.30 -22.03 6.57
N LEU A 89 36.27 -22.17 7.90
CA LEU A 89 35.13 -22.78 8.59
C LEU A 89 33.86 -21.92 8.42
N VAL A 90 33.96 -20.59 8.51
CA VAL A 90 32.84 -19.67 8.22
C VAL A 90 32.39 -19.82 6.77
N THR A 91 33.33 -19.99 5.84
CA THR A 91 33.02 -20.22 4.43
C THR A 91 32.23 -21.51 4.22
N ILE A 92 32.65 -22.61 4.85
CA ILE A 92 32.01 -23.92 4.72
C ILE A 92 30.63 -23.95 5.40
N PHE A 93 30.55 -23.54 6.65
CA PHE A 93 29.34 -23.70 7.46
C PHE A 93 28.34 -22.57 7.29
N CYS A 94 28.78 -21.31 7.15
CA CYS A 94 27.89 -20.17 7.02
C CYS A 94 27.58 -19.90 5.54
N LEU A 95 28.58 -19.56 4.72
CA LEU A 95 28.33 -19.13 3.33
C LEU A 95 27.77 -20.25 2.45
N THR A 96 28.49 -21.36 2.34
CA THR A 96 28.06 -22.51 1.53
C THR A 96 26.83 -23.18 2.14
N GLY A 97 26.78 -23.27 3.47
CA GLY A 97 25.65 -23.82 4.20
C GLY A 97 24.33 -23.13 3.97
N ASP A 98 24.31 -21.82 4.15
CA ASP A 98 23.09 -21.03 3.97
C ASP A 98 22.70 -20.93 2.49
N SER A 99 23.67 -21.00 1.56
CA SER A 99 23.40 -21.12 0.12
C SER A 99 22.71 -22.44 -0.23
N ILE A 100 23.25 -23.58 0.24
CA ILE A 100 22.65 -24.90 0.00
C ILE A 100 21.25 -24.97 0.62
N TRP A 101 21.10 -24.46 1.85
CA TRP A 101 19.81 -24.37 2.53
C TRP A 101 18.79 -23.53 1.76
N GLY A 102 19.22 -22.39 1.21
CA GLY A 102 18.40 -21.51 0.39
C GLY A 102 17.91 -22.17 -0.89
N LEU A 103 18.76 -22.96 -1.56
CA LEU A 103 18.42 -23.70 -2.78
C LEU A 103 17.54 -24.92 -2.52
N SER A 104 17.79 -25.65 -1.43
CA SER A 104 17.05 -26.89 -1.14
C SER A 104 15.66 -26.62 -0.57
N VAL A 105 15.44 -25.45 0.04
CA VAL A 105 14.20 -24.97 0.69
C VAL A 105 13.75 -25.79 1.92
N GLN A 106 14.08 -27.08 1.95
CA GLN A 106 13.82 -28.07 3.01
C GLN A 106 15.11 -28.76 3.48
N TRP A 107 15.10 -29.27 4.73
CA TRP A 107 16.17 -30.10 5.31
C TRP A 107 15.97 -31.57 4.95
N LYS A 108 16.86 -32.13 4.11
CA LYS A 108 16.75 -33.53 3.67
C LYS A 108 17.71 -34.51 4.36
N VAL A 109 18.65 -34.02 5.18
CA VAL A 109 19.84 -34.80 5.57
C VAL A 109 19.77 -35.36 7.01
N GLY A 110 18.60 -35.34 7.63
CA GLY A 110 18.35 -35.93 8.96
C GLY A 110 18.80 -35.09 10.17
N ASN A 111 18.37 -35.50 11.37
CA ASN A 111 18.51 -34.71 12.61
C ASN A 111 19.95 -34.53 13.10
N ALA A 112 20.79 -35.57 12.97
CA ALA A 112 22.19 -35.52 13.41
C ALA A 112 22.99 -34.45 12.63
N LEU A 113 22.78 -34.37 11.31
CA LEU A 113 23.46 -33.38 10.48
C LEU A 113 22.91 -31.97 10.69
N CYS A 114 21.61 -31.79 10.97
CA CYS A 114 21.05 -30.48 11.36
C CYS A 114 21.78 -29.90 12.57
N LYS A 115 21.95 -30.71 13.62
CA LYS A 115 22.68 -30.34 14.85
C LYS A 115 24.15 -30.05 14.60
N PHE A 116 24.83 -30.93 13.85
CA PHE A 116 26.24 -30.76 13.50
C PHE A 116 26.47 -29.47 12.71
N PHE A 117 25.60 -29.18 11.75
CA PHE A 117 25.72 -28.01 10.89
C PHE A 117 25.50 -26.71 11.67
N LYS A 118 24.49 -26.67 12.54
CA LYS A 118 24.21 -25.50 13.39
C LYS A 118 25.30 -25.26 14.43
N PHE A 119 25.84 -26.33 15.01
CA PHE A 119 27.04 -26.25 15.85
C PHE A 119 28.25 -25.70 15.08
N GLY A 120 28.53 -26.22 13.87
CA GLY A 120 29.64 -25.78 13.03
C GLY A 120 29.54 -24.31 12.62
N GLN A 121 28.33 -23.85 12.28
CA GLN A 121 28.05 -22.43 12.00
C GLN A 121 28.48 -21.57 13.19
N MET A 122 28.02 -21.91 14.39
CA MET A 122 28.26 -21.06 15.55
C MET A 122 29.70 -21.13 16.07
N LEU A 123 30.33 -22.30 15.99
CA LEU A 123 31.75 -22.50 16.30
C LEU A 123 32.64 -21.63 15.42
N SER A 124 32.36 -21.63 14.11
CA SER A 124 33.18 -20.90 13.14
C SER A 124 33.18 -19.38 13.37
N LEU A 125 32.01 -18.82 13.69
CA LEU A 125 31.85 -17.38 13.94
C LEU A 125 32.50 -16.95 15.27
N HIS A 126 32.34 -17.74 16.35
CA HIS A 126 33.03 -17.48 17.61
C HIS A 126 34.55 -17.54 17.46
N LEU A 127 35.03 -18.57 16.75
CA LEU A 127 36.45 -18.77 16.54
C LEU A 127 37.10 -17.62 15.76
N SER A 128 36.49 -17.20 14.65
CA SER A 128 37.00 -16.05 13.86
C SER A 128 37.01 -14.78 14.70
N THR A 129 35.93 -14.50 15.42
CA THR A 129 35.79 -13.30 16.27
C THR A 129 36.83 -13.24 17.39
N PHE A 130 37.01 -14.32 18.16
CA PHE A 130 37.97 -14.31 19.27
C PHE A 130 39.43 -14.29 18.80
N ILE A 131 39.74 -14.87 17.63
CA ILE A 131 41.08 -14.73 17.04
C ILE A 131 41.34 -13.26 16.65
N LEU A 132 40.35 -12.55 16.11
CA LEU A 132 40.44 -11.11 15.82
C LEU A 132 40.68 -10.28 17.09
N VAL A 133 39.95 -10.55 18.17
CA VAL A 133 40.19 -9.93 19.48
C VAL A 133 41.62 -10.18 19.95
N HIS A 134 42.10 -11.42 19.82
CA HIS A 134 43.45 -11.77 20.23
C HIS A 134 44.54 -11.10 19.38
N ILE A 135 44.31 -10.94 18.07
CA ILE A 135 45.18 -10.12 17.20
C ILE A 135 45.24 -8.68 17.73
N GLY A 136 44.10 -8.10 18.12
CA GLY A 136 44.04 -6.77 18.73
C GLY A 136 44.86 -6.64 20.02
N ILE A 137 44.72 -7.61 20.93
CA ILE A 137 45.49 -7.66 22.17
C ILE A 137 46.99 -7.83 21.90
N ASP A 138 47.37 -8.70 20.96
CA ASP A 138 48.76 -8.91 20.56
C ASP A 138 49.38 -7.62 19.98
N ARG A 139 48.61 -6.83 19.21
CA ARG A 139 49.05 -5.50 18.75
C ARG A 139 49.24 -4.52 19.90
N PHE A 140 48.29 -4.44 20.83
CA PHE A 140 48.41 -3.60 22.03
C PHE A 140 49.68 -3.94 22.84
N MET A 141 49.92 -5.23 23.09
CA MET A 141 51.08 -5.70 23.84
C MET A 141 52.40 -5.40 23.13
N ALA A 142 52.44 -5.52 21.80
CA ALA A 142 53.63 -5.20 21.00
C ALA A 142 54.00 -3.70 21.00
N VAL A 143 53.00 -2.83 21.20
CA VAL A 143 53.19 -1.37 21.33
C VAL A 143 53.55 -0.99 22.76
N ARG A 144 52.85 -1.53 23.77
CA ARG A 144 53.09 -1.20 25.19
C ARG A 144 54.43 -1.72 25.71
N TYR A 145 54.85 -2.92 25.28
CA TYR A 145 56.06 -3.60 25.77
C TYR A 145 57.01 -3.98 24.63
N PRO A 146 57.69 -3.00 23.99
CA PRO A 146 58.45 -3.21 22.76
C PRO A 146 59.64 -4.19 22.85
N ILE A 147 60.08 -4.55 24.07
CA ILE A 147 61.22 -5.44 24.35
C ILE A 147 60.76 -6.85 24.80
N ARG A 148 59.49 -7.05 25.17
CA ARG A 148 58.91 -8.37 25.48
C ARG A 148 58.03 -8.83 24.32
N SER A 149 58.62 -9.53 23.35
CA SER A 149 57.85 -10.26 22.32
C SER A 149 57.03 -11.36 22.99
N ILE A 150 55.71 -11.38 22.77
CA ILE A 150 54.88 -12.53 23.13
C ILE A 150 55.48 -13.77 22.48
N SER A 151 55.79 -14.79 23.29
CA SER A 151 56.38 -16.02 22.77
C SER A 151 55.38 -16.80 21.92
N LYS A 152 55.86 -17.59 20.97
CA LYS A 152 55.01 -18.51 20.20
C LYS A 152 54.24 -19.47 21.14
N ASN A 153 54.86 -19.90 22.24
CA ASN A 153 54.23 -20.81 23.20
C ASN A 153 53.07 -20.15 23.95
N THR A 154 53.21 -18.88 24.33
CA THR A 154 52.12 -18.10 24.94
C THR A 154 50.96 -17.90 23.96
N THR A 155 51.28 -17.59 22.70
CA THR A 155 50.29 -17.43 21.63
C THR A 155 49.57 -18.75 21.35
N SER A 156 50.30 -19.87 21.31
CA SER A 156 49.74 -21.21 21.12
C SER A 156 48.79 -21.62 22.24
N ARG A 157 49.15 -21.34 23.51
CA ARG A 157 48.27 -21.60 24.65
C ARG A 157 46.99 -20.77 24.59
N ALA A 158 47.09 -19.50 24.20
CA ALA A 158 45.93 -18.63 24.02
C ALA A 158 45.01 -19.13 22.90
N ILE A 159 45.57 -19.54 21.76
CA ILE A 159 44.78 -20.13 20.66
C ILE A 159 44.09 -21.42 21.08
N CYS A 160 44.77 -22.33 21.79
CA CYS A 160 44.11 -23.53 22.34
C CYS A 160 42.95 -23.16 23.26
N GLY A 161 43.13 -22.15 24.13
CA GLY A 161 42.07 -21.62 24.97
C GLY A 161 40.89 -21.06 24.16
N ILE A 162 41.17 -20.34 23.07
CA ILE A 162 40.13 -19.78 22.18
C ILE A 162 39.33 -20.89 21.49
N TRP A 163 39.98 -21.97 21.04
CA TRP A 163 39.28 -23.13 20.47
C TRP A 163 38.37 -23.82 21.49
N ILE A 164 38.86 -24.04 22.70
CA ILE A 164 38.07 -24.64 23.79
C ILE A 164 36.88 -23.74 24.14
N LEU A 165 37.12 -22.44 24.32
CA LEU A 165 36.07 -21.48 24.63
C LEU A 165 35.01 -21.40 23.53
N SER A 166 35.43 -21.27 22.26
CA SER A 166 34.50 -21.22 21.11
C SER A 166 33.66 -22.49 20.99
N THR A 167 34.25 -23.64 21.30
CA THR A 167 33.57 -24.94 21.33
C THR A 167 32.50 -24.93 22.41
N ILE A 168 32.86 -24.59 23.66
CA ILE A 168 31.93 -24.57 24.80
C ILE A 168 30.75 -23.64 24.53
N LEU A 169 31.00 -22.42 24.05
CA LEU A 169 29.96 -21.42 23.76
C LEU A 169 29.01 -21.86 22.63
N SER A 170 29.45 -22.78 21.76
CA SER A 170 28.67 -23.27 20.62
C SER A 170 27.88 -24.55 20.90
N LEU A 171 28.20 -25.28 21.99
CA LEU A 171 27.52 -26.54 22.36
C LEU A 171 25.99 -26.45 22.46
N PRO A 172 25.37 -25.34 22.93
CA PRO A 172 23.91 -25.28 23.03
C PRO A 172 23.18 -25.57 21.70
N GLN A 173 23.80 -25.26 20.55
CA GLN A 173 23.24 -25.53 19.22
C GLN A 173 22.84 -27.01 19.01
N ILE A 174 23.60 -27.94 19.59
CA ILE A 174 23.37 -29.40 19.46
C ILE A 174 22.08 -29.83 20.18
N PHE A 175 21.72 -29.13 21.24
CA PHE A 175 20.56 -29.46 22.08
C PHE A 175 19.30 -28.74 21.61
N ILE A 176 19.43 -27.48 21.20
CA ILE A 176 18.30 -26.62 20.84
C ILE A 176 17.72 -26.99 19.47
N PHE A 177 18.56 -27.27 18.47
CA PHE A 177 18.10 -27.52 17.11
C PHE A 177 17.67 -28.97 16.89
N ARG A 178 16.54 -29.15 16.19
CA ARG A 178 16.01 -30.45 15.79
C ARG A 178 15.38 -30.37 14.40
N VAL A 179 15.20 -31.53 13.75
CA VAL A 179 14.39 -31.64 12.54
C VAL A 179 12.94 -31.91 12.92
N THR A 180 12.03 -31.09 12.41
CA THR A 180 10.57 -31.20 12.64
C THR A 180 9.82 -31.11 11.32
N LYS A 181 8.68 -31.81 11.21
CA LYS A 181 7.74 -31.71 10.08
C LYS A 181 6.95 -30.41 10.20
N GLY A 182 6.91 -29.61 9.13
CA GLY A 182 6.13 -28.38 9.04
C GLY A 182 4.63 -28.64 8.89
N PRO A 183 3.76 -27.66 9.19
CA PRO A 183 2.31 -27.80 9.16
C PRO A 183 1.75 -27.64 7.74
N PHE A 184 2.32 -28.32 6.74
CA PHE A 184 1.88 -28.25 5.34
C PHE A 184 1.26 -29.58 4.90
N ASN A 185 0.40 -29.54 3.88
CA ASN A 185 -0.21 -30.73 3.28
C ASN A 185 0.83 -31.73 2.73
N GLU A 186 2.01 -31.24 2.34
CA GLU A 186 3.12 -32.04 1.83
C GLU A 186 4.15 -32.36 2.91
N GLU A 187 4.89 -33.47 2.76
CA GLU A 187 6.00 -33.79 3.68
C GLU A 187 7.15 -32.78 3.56
N PHE A 188 7.18 -31.83 4.49
CA PHE A 188 8.16 -30.75 4.51
C PHE A 188 8.91 -30.70 5.85
N TYR A 189 10.22 -30.95 5.83
CA TYR A 189 11.05 -31.03 7.04
C TYR A 189 12.01 -29.86 7.15
N GLN A 190 12.15 -29.29 8.35
CA GLN A 190 13.07 -28.18 8.61
C GLN A 190 13.87 -28.32 9.90
N CYS A 191 15.08 -27.77 9.89
CA CYS A 191 15.99 -27.72 11.04
C CYS A 191 15.69 -26.46 11.87
N VAL A 192 14.90 -26.61 12.94
CA VAL A 192 14.31 -25.52 13.73
C VAL A 192 14.55 -25.72 15.23
N THR A 193 14.25 -24.68 16.01
CA THR A 193 14.30 -24.68 17.49
C THR A 193 12.92 -24.90 18.13
N HIS A 194 11.87 -25.00 17.31
CA HIS A 194 10.48 -25.09 17.75
C HIS A 194 10.22 -26.37 18.58
N GLY A 195 9.47 -26.23 19.68
CA GLY A 195 9.15 -27.32 20.61
C GLY A 195 10.28 -27.69 21.60
N PHE A 196 11.37 -26.92 21.66
CA PHE A 196 12.42 -27.07 22.68
C PHE A 196 12.18 -26.20 23.91
N TYR A 197 11.80 -24.95 23.67
CA TYR A 197 11.46 -24.02 24.72
C TYR A 197 10.00 -24.24 25.13
N GLN A 198 9.77 -24.33 26.44
CA GLN A 198 8.43 -24.45 27.01
C GLN A 198 7.85 -23.08 27.33
N GLU A 199 8.72 -22.12 27.68
CA GLU A 199 8.35 -20.79 28.12
C GLU A 199 8.97 -19.70 27.23
N PRO A 200 8.26 -18.60 26.93
CA PRO A 200 8.75 -17.52 26.04
C PRO A 200 10.08 -16.91 26.48
N TRP A 201 10.33 -16.79 27.78
CA TRP A 201 11.59 -16.23 28.29
C TRP A 201 12.80 -17.11 27.93
N GLN A 202 12.60 -18.43 27.78
CA GLN A 202 13.67 -19.36 27.40
C GLN A 202 14.10 -19.15 25.94
N GLU A 203 13.18 -18.72 25.06
CA GLU A 203 13.46 -18.37 23.66
C GLU A 203 14.32 -17.11 23.53
N LEU A 204 14.28 -16.22 24.54
CA LEU A 204 15.04 -14.97 24.58
C LEU A 204 16.46 -15.17 25.13
N VAL A 205 16.65 -16.06 26.11
CA VAL A 205 17.95 -16.22 26.82
C VAL A 205 19.10 -16.52 25.89
N TYR A 206 18.93 -17.43 24.94
CA TYR A 206 20.02 -17.87 24.07
C TYR A 206 20.41 -16.83 22.99
N PRO A 207 19.47 -16.18 22.28
CA PRO A 207 19.79 -15.03 21.43
C PRO A 207 20.51 -13.89 22.17
N VAL A 208 20.05 -13.51 23.37
CA VAL A 208 20.72 -12.47 24.19
C VAL A 208 22.15 -12.87 24.53
N PHE A 209 22.34 -14.12 24.95
CA PHE A 209 23.66 -14.68 25.24
C PHE A 209 24.60 -14.57 24.02
N ASN A 210 24.13 -14.95 22.83
CA ASN A 210 24.94 -14.88 21.62
C ASN A 210 25.29 -13.43 21.21
N ILE A 211 24.35 -12.48 21.35
CA ILE A 211 24.61 -11.06 21.09
C ILE A 211 25.74 -10.57 22.01
N PHE A 212 25.68 -10.95 23.29
CA PHE A 212 26.70 -10.57 24.25
C PHE A 212 28.07 -11.16 23.92
N THR A 213 28.16 -12.47 23.69
CA THR A 213 29.44 -13.17 23.49
C THR A 213 30.08 -12.93 22.13
N MET A 214 29.30 -12.70 21.07
CA MET A 214 29.82 -12.53 19.71
C MET A 214 30.03 -11.08 19.30
N PHE A 215 29.33 -10.14 19.92
CA PHE A 215 29.40 -8.74 19.50
C PHE A 215 29.81 -7.82 20.64
N VAL A 216 29.03 -7.74 21.71
CA VAL A 216 29.23 -6.75 22.78
C VAL A 216 30.59 -6.94 23.48
N LEU A 217 30.89 -8.16 23.93
CA LEU A 217 32.15 -8.47 24.61
C LEU A 217 33.37 -8.31 23.68
N PRO A 218 33.41 -8.90 22.48
CA PRO A 218 34.50 -8.67 21.52
C PRO A 218 34.72 -7.20 21.17
N LEU A 219 33.65 -6.45 20.93
CA LEU A 219 33.72 -5.02 20.61
C LEU A 219 34.32 -4.23 21.78
N ALA A 220 33.87 -4.47 23.02
CA ALA A 220 34.40 -3.81 24.19
C ALA A 220 35.91 -4.09 24.39
N LEU A 221 36.34 -5.35 24.21
CA LEU A 221 37.75 -5.74 24.30
C LEU A 221 38.61 -5.09 23.19
N LEU A 222 38.09 -5.00 21.97
CA LEU A 222 38.76 -4.35 20.85
C LEU A 222 38.85 -2.83 21.06
N VAL A 223 37.75 -2.15 21.39
CA VAL A 223 37.74 -0.70 21.65
C VAL A 223 38.69 -0.36 22.79
N ASN A 224 38.66 -1.11 23.89
CA ASN A 224 39.55 -0.87 25.02
C ASN A 224 41.03 -1.09 24.66
N SER A 225 41.38 -2.19 23.99
CA SER A 225 42.77 -2.45 23.61
C SER A 225 43.34 -1.39 22.65
N TYR A 226 42.54 -0.88 21.72
CA TYR A 226 43.00 0.12 20.74
C TYR A 226 43.01 1.53 21.28
N THR A 227 42.03 1.92 22.09
CA THR A 227 42.02 3.23 22.77
C THR A 227 43.29 3.36 23.63
N ASN A 228 43.63 2.33 24.39
CA ASN A 228 44.87 2.29 25.16
C ASN A 228 46.11 2.34 24.26
N THR A 229 46.12 1.60 23.14
CA THR A 229 47.22 1.64 22.16
C THR A 229 47.44 3.06 21.61
N ILE A 230 46.37 3.74 21.19
CA ILE A 230 46.40 5.11 20.65
C ILE A 230 46.87 6.10 21.70
N MET A 231 46.37 6.01 22.94
CA MET A 231 46.81 6.88 24.03
C MET A 231 48.30 6.74 24.34
N ILE A 232 48.85 5.52 24.29
CA ILE A 232 50.28 5.27 24.50
C ILE A 232 51.12 5.89 23.39
N ILE A 233 50.69 5.74 22.12
CA ILE A 233 51.37 6.33 20.96
C ILE A 233 51.31 7.87 21.03
N ALA A 234 50.15 8.44 21.35
CA ALA A 234 49.99 9.88 21.50
C ALA A 234 50.88 10.45 22.61
N ARG A 235 51.01 9.75 23.74
CA ARG A 235 51.91 10.13 24.85
C ARG A 235 53.39 9.95 24.50
N SER A 236 53.78 8.94 23.72
CA SER A 236 55.19 8.74 23.33
C SER A 236 55.68 9.77 22.30
N SER A 237 54.77 10.35 21.50
CA SER A 237 55.09 11.42 20.54
C SER A 237 55.38 12.79 21.17
N ARG A 238 55.05 12.99 22.46
CA ARG A 238 55.12 14.29 23.14
C ARG A 238 56.43 14.61 23.87
N ASN A 239 57.43 13.72 23.89
CA ASN A 239 58.69 13.99 24.60
C ASN A 239 59.93 13.63 23.76
N ILE A 240 60.47 14.58 22.96
CA ILE A 240 61.91 14.77 22.73
C ILE A 240 62.19 16.26 22.48
N THR A 241 62.60 16.98 23.53
CA THR A 241 63.48 18.15 23.44
C THR A 241 64.60 17.89 24.44
N VAL A 242 65.83 17.75 23.95
CA VAL A 242 67.03 17.68 24.80
C VAL A 242 67.84 18.95 24.55
N PRO A 243 68.12 19.77 25.58
CA PRO A 243 69.13 20.82 25.50
C PRO A 243 70.51 20.22 25.78
N ASN A 244 71.47 20.61 24.95
CA ASN A 244 72.91 20.36 25.01
C ASN A 244 73.41 18.97 24.61
N GLY A 245 74.39 18.99 23.70
CA GLY A 245 74.89 17.85 22.96
C GLY A 245 75.72 16.88 23.80
N ASP A 246 75.49 15.60 23.53
CA ASP A 246 76.55 14.65 23.20
C ASP A 246 75.95 13.47 22.43
N LEU A 247 76.69 12.99 21.43
CA LEU A 247 76.32 11.90 20.53
C LEU A 247 76.13 10.58 21.31
N VAL A 248 74.93 9.99 21.23
CA VAL A 248 74.77 8.52 21.29
C VAL A 248 74.14 8.06 19.97
N VAL A 249 74.96 8.05 18.92
CA VAL A 249 74.65 7.39 17.64
C VAL A 249 74.75 5.88 17.89
N GLY A 250 73.60 5.25 18.18
CA GLY A 250 73.63 3.83 18.53
C GLY A 250 72.30 3.11 18.67
N ASN A 251 71.19 3.56 18.06
CA ASN A 251 70.03 2.70 17.75
C ASN A 251 68.86 3.40 17.04
N GLU A 252 68.94 4.69 16.71
CA GLU A 252 67.79 5.43 16.19
C GLU A 252 67.23 4.87 14.88
N ASN A 253 68.08 4.43 13.94
CA ASN A 253 67.62 3.83 12.69
C ASN A 253 66.91 2.48 12.90
N ARG A 254 67.35 1.67 13.87
CA ARG A 254 66.71 0.39 14.22
C ARG A 254 65.41 0.62 14.98
N ARG A 255 65.39 1.59 15.90
CA ARG A 255 64.21 2.02 16.68
C ARG A 255 63.15 2.65 15.76
N GLN A 256 63.51 3.60 14.90
CA GLN A 256 62.61 4.19 13.89
C GLN A 256 62.13 3.16 12.85
N PHE A 257 62.96 2.20 12.44
CA PHE A 257 62.52 1.14 11.52
C PHE A 257 61.57 0.14 12.20
N LEU A 258 61.81 -0.19 13.48
CA LEU A 258 60.92 -0.99 14.32
C LEU A 258 59.59 -0.28 14.59
N GLU A 259 59.61 1.02 14.90
CA GLU A 259 58.43 1.89 15.08
C GLU A 259 57.60 1.95 13.79
N ARG A 260 58.22 2.21 12.63
CA ARG A 260 57.51 2.24 11.33
C ARG A 260 56.89 0.90 10.93
N ALA A 261 57.55 -0.22 11.24
CA ALA A 261 57.01 -1.56 10.97
C ALA A 261 55.85 -1.92 11.92
N LYS A 262 55.92 -1.48 13.19
CA LYS A 262 54.86 -1.64 14.19
C LYS A 262 53.63 -0.80 13.87
N MET A 263 53.82 0.46 13.42
CA MET A 263 52.73 1.34 13.00
C MET A 263 51.97 0.81 11.78
N LYS A 264 52.64 0.19 10.79
CA LYS A 264 51.94 -0.47 9.67
C LYS A 264 51.05 -1.62 10.14
N SER A 265 51.54 -2.41 11.10
CA SER A 265 50.76 -3.50 11.66
C SER A 265 49.63 -3.04 12.56
N PHE A 266 49.77 -1.88 13.21
CA PHE A 266 48.70 -1.21 13.94
C PHE A 266 47.59 -0.75 13.00
N TRP A 267 47.94 0.00 11.94
CA TRP A 267 46.97 0.46 10.94
C TRP A 267 46.22 -0.67 10.26
N MET A 268 46.91 -1.77 9.92
CA MET A 268 46.26 -2.97 9.38
C MET A 268 45.20 -3.52 10.35
N ALA A 269 45.51 -3.54 11.65
CA ALA A 269 44.62 -4.07 12.68
C ALA A 269 43.48 -3.09 13.03
N THR A 270 43.71 -1.78 12.92
CA THR A 270 42.66 -0.75 12.96
C THR A 270 41.66 -0.89 11.81
N VAL A 271 42.13 -1.16 10.59
CA VAL A 271 41.26 -1.41 9.43
C VAL A 271 40.40 -2.65 9.66
N ILE A 272 40.96 -3.72 10.23
CA ILE A 272 40.22 -4.95 10.56
C ILE A 272 39.09 -4.68 11.56
N ILE A 273 39.28 -3.78 12.53
CA ILE A 273 38.24 -3.39 13.49
C ILE A 273 37.15 -2.56 12.86
N LEU A 274 37.53 -1.57 12.04
CA LEU A 274 36.53 -0.75 11.34
C LEU A 274 35.67 -1.63 10.46
N VAL A 275 36.27 -2.60 9.76
CA VAL A 275 35.56 -3.64 9.00
C VAL A 275 34.64 -4.45 9.94
N PHE A 276 35.13 -4.95 11.08
CA PHE A 276 34.29 -5.69 12.04
C PHE A 276 33.08 -4.88 12.52
N ILE A 277 33.27 -3.60 12.87
CA ILE A 277 32.18 -2.72 13.33
C ILE A 277 31.19 -2.45 12.21
N ILE A 278 31.67 -2.06 11.02
CA ILE A 278 30.81 -1.69 9.88
C ILE A 278 29.93 -2.86 9.45
N PHE A 279 30.48 -4.06 9.39
CA PHE A 279 29.78 -5.23 8.86
C PHE A 279 28.89 -5.93 9.90
N TRP A 280 29.25 -5.96 11.20
CA TRP A 280 28.43 -6.62 12.23
C TRP A 280 27.39 -5.72 12.92
N THR A 281 27.64 -4.41 13.03
CA THR A 281 26.73 -3.51 13.78
C THR A 281 25.30 -3.49 13.20
N PRO A 282 25.07 -3.42 11.88
CA PRO A 282 23.70 -3.44 11.33
C PRO A 282 22.92 -4.71 11.71
N TYR A 283 23.59 -5.86 11.64
CA TYR A 283 22.99 -7.15 11.96
C TYR A 283 22.57 -7.24 13.44
N TYR A 284 23.47 -6.93 14.36
CA TYR A 284 23.18 -7.04 15.79
C TYR A 284 22.25 -5.94 16.30
N THR A 285 22.28 -4.74 15.69
CA THR A 285 21.30 -3.67 16.00
C THR A 285 19.90 -4.11 15.64
N MET A 286 19.70 -4.70 14.45
CA MET A 286 18.41 -5.26 14.05
C MET A 286 17.98 -6.38 14.99
N MET A 287 18.88 -7.31 15.35
CA MET A 287 18.56 -8.38 16.30
C MET A 287 18.10 -7.83 17.67
N ILE A 288 18.74 -6.77 18.18
CA ILE A 288 18.33 -6.13 19.44
C ILE A 288 16.96 -5.47 19.31
N ILE A 289 16.69 -4.77 18.20
CA ILE A 289 15.38 -4.14 17.94
C ILE A 289 14.26 -5.18 17.89
N LEU A 290 14.47 -6.26 17.15
CA LEU A 290 13.52 -7.37 17.03
C LEU A 290 13.28 -8.09 18.37
N LEU A 291 14.32 -8.20 19.20
CA LEU A 291 14.25 -8.95 20.46
C LEU A 291 13.65 -8.15 21.62
N PHE A 292 13.78 -6.82 21.63
CA PHE A 292 13.44 -5.99 22.80
C PHE A 292 12.50 -4.81 22.53
N LEU A 293 12.45 -4.24 21.32
CA LEU A 293 11.75 -2.97 21.07
C LEU A 293 10.44 -3.13 20.29
N ARG A 294 10.34 -4.06 19.33
CA ARG A 294 9.11 -4.37 18.57
C ARG A 294 9.12 -5.79 17.98
N PRO A 295 8.77 -6.83 18.76
CA PRO A 295 8.74 -8.21 18.26
C PRO A 295 7.73 -8.41 17.11
N ASP A 296 6.64 -7.64 17.08
CA ASP A 296 5.57 -7.75 16.08
C ASP A 296 5.74 -6.83 14.85
N SER A 297 6.87 -6.09 14.77
CA SER A 297 7.13 -5.28 13.59
C SER A 297 7.46 -6.18 12.40
N GLN A 298 6.63 -6.12 11.36
CA GLN A 298 6.91 -6.72 10.05
C GLN A 298 8.05 -5.97 9.35
N ILE A 299 9.25 -5.99 9.92
CA ILE A 299 10.46 -5.68 9.17
C ILE A 299 10.45 -6.63 7.98
N GLY A 300 10.39 -6.10 6.76
CA GLY A 300 10.21 -6.92 5.56
C GLY A 300 11.20 -8.07 5.54
N GLU A 301 10.74 -9.28 5.20
CA GLU A 301 11.59 -10.47 5.14
C GLU A 301 12.82 -10.26 4.24
N ARG A 302 12.68 -9.40 3.22
CA ARG A 302 13.76 -8.91 2.36
C ARG A 302 14.82 -8.12 3.15
N LEU A 303 14.41 -7.14 3.96
CA LEU A 303 15.34 -6.33 4.77
C LEU A 303 16.05 -7.18 5.83
N LYS A 304 15.35 -8.11 6.49
CA LYS A 304 15.97 -9.09 7.41
C LYS A 304 16.99 -9.99 6.69
N SER A 305 16.65 -10.43 5.47
CA SER A 305 17.50 -11.27 4.60
C SER A 305 18.76 -10.52 4.13
N TRP A 306 18.65 -9.24 3.78
CA TRP A 306 19.77 -8.40 3.35
C TRP A 306 20.63 -7.91 4.53
N ILE A 307 20.06 -7.60 5.69
CA ILE A 307 20.84 -7.25 6.90
C ILE A 307 21.68 -8.43 7.38
N PHE A 308 21.17 -9.66 7.27
CA PHE A 308 21.96 -10.87 7.51
C PHE A 308 23.15 -11.00 6.54
N PHE A 309 23.01 -10.49 5.31
CA PHE A 309 24.07 -10.48 4.29
C PHE A 309 25.21 -9.49 4.64
N PHE A 310 24.97 -8.45 5.45
CA PHE A 310 26.02 -7.48 5.83
C PHE A 310 27.12 -8.07 6.75
N GLY A 311 26.82 -9.05 7.61
CA GLY A 311 27.83 -9.62 8.53
C GLY A 311 28.78 -10.64 7.89
N MET A 312 28.39 -11.22 6.76
CA MET A 312 29.04 -12.38 6.13
C MET A 312 30.31 -12.10 5.29
N PRO A 313 30.51 -10.91 4.66
CA PRO A 313 31.70 -10.60 3.87
C PRO A 313 33.03 -10.48 4.65
N ILE A 314 33.04 -10.55 5.98
CA ILE A 314 34.27 -10.34 6.78
C ILE A 314 35.33 -11.41 6.48
N SER A 315 34.92 -12.67 6.29
CA SER A 315 35.83 -13.79 5.96
C SER A 315 36.50 -13.63 4.59
N LEU A 316 35.84 -12.90 3.68
CA LEU A 316 36.37 -12.53 2.36
C LEU A 316 37.42 -11.42 2.47
N VAL A 317 37.18 -10.41 3.31
CA VAL A 317 38.01 -9.19 3.38
C VAL A 317 39.34 -9.45 4.11
N ASN A 318 39.34 -10.34 5.10
CA ASN A 318 40.49 -10.65 5.94
C ASN A 318 41.78 -11.00 5.14
N PRO A 319 41.78 -11.96 4.20
CA PRO A 319 42.93 -12.27 3.34
C PRO A 319 43.53 -11.09 2.59
N PHE A 320 42.69 -10.20 2.06
CA PHE A 320 43.15 -9.03 1.32
C PHE A 320 43.86 -8.06 2.24
N ILE A 321 43.33 -7.79 3.43
CA ILE A 321 43.98 -6.93 4.42
C ILE A 321 45.37 -7.46 4.79
N TYR A 322 45.54 -8.77 4.95
CA TYR A 322 46.83 -9.39 5.27
C TYR A 322 47.80 -9.44 4.07
N GLY A 323 47.30 -9.71 2.87
CA GLY A 323 48.08 -9.81 1.63
C GLY A 323 48.79 -8.52 1.24
N LEU A 324 48.20 -7.37 1.58
CA LEU A 324 48.74 -6.02 1.34
C LEU A 324 50.06 -5.73 2.05
N THR A 325 50.45 -6.54 3.05
CA THR A 325 51.74 -6.40 3.73
C THR A 325 52.87 -7.24 3.13
N ARG A 326 52.57 -8.14 2.16
CA ARG A 326 53.54 -9.09 1.57
C ARG A 326 53.85 -8.87 0.09
N LEU A 327 53.04 -8.14 -0.67
CA LEU A 327 53.33 -7.84 -2.08
C LEU A 327 54.48 -6.82 -2.19
N ARG A 328 55.73 -7.32 -2.22
CA ARG A 328 56.93 -6.59 -2.63
C ARG A 328 57.41 -7.20 -3.96
N LYS A 329 57.68 -6.34 -4.95
CA LYS A 329 58.00 -6.69 -6.36
C LYS A 329 58.98 -7.86 -6.52
N PRO A 330 58.86 -8.70 -7.57
CA PRO A 330 59.96 -9.52 -8.03
C PRO A 330 61.07 -8.58 -8.55
N GLU A 331 62.30 -8.77 -8.08
CA GLU A 331 63.47 -8.08 -8.64
C GLU A 331 63.71 -8.63 -10.05
N PHE A 332 63.50 -7.77 -11.07
CA PHE A 332 63.99 -8.01 -12.42
C PHE A 332 65.52 -8.03 -12.36
N LYS A 333 66.10 -9.24 -12.39
CA LYS A 333 67.52 -9.43 -12.69
C LYS A 333 67.72 -9.10 -14.17
N ASN A 334 68.19 -7.89 -14.48
CA ASN A 334 68.91 -7.68 -15.72
C ASN A 334 70.29 -8.30 -15.56
N GLN A 335 70.48 -9.46 -16.20
CA GLN A 335 71.78 -9.90 -16.67
C GLN A 335 72.29 -8.87 -17.68
N PHE A 336 73.24 -8.04 -17.25
CA PHE A 336 74.30 -7.59 -18.13
C PHE A 336 75.62 -7.75 -17.37
N ASN A 337 76.32 -8.82 -17.78
CA ASN A 337 77.77 -9.07 -17.76
C ASN A 337 78.52 -8.98 -16.43
N SER A 338 78.89 -10.13 -15.86
CA SER A 338 80.06 -10.95 -16.21
C SER A 338 81.38 -10.33 -15.74
N SER A 339 82.12 -11.17 -15.02
CA SER A 339 83.48 -10.98 -14.54
C SER A 339 84.44 -10.40 -15.59
N GLY A 340 85.17 -9.35 -15.22
CA GLY A 340 86.32 -8.89 -15.98
C GLY A 340 86.99 -7.65 -15.37
N ARG A 341 88.11 -7.87 -14.66
CA ARG A 341 89.18 -6.88 -14.46
C ARG A 341 89.63 -6.34 -15.84
N SER A 342 90.21 -5.18 -16.05
CA SER A 342 91.17 -4.43 -15.24
C SER A 342 91.25 -2.96 -15.66
N TRP A 343 91.85 -2.17 -14.78
CA TRP A 343 92.45 -0.87 -15.04
C TRP A 343 93.34 -0.85 -16.29
N THR A 344 93.27 0.23 -17.08
CA THR A 344 94.41 1.10 -17.44
C THR A 344 93.94 2.32 -18.25
N SER A 345 94.76 3.37 -18.13
CA SER A 345 94.60 4.78 -18.47
C SER A 345 94.28 5.15 -19.91
N CYS A 346 93.59 6.28 -20.10
CA CYS A 346 94.23 7.44 -20.75
C CYS A 346 93.56 8.76 -20.34
N ASN A 347 94.36 9.80 -20.36
CA ASN A 347 94.18 11.10 -19.72
C ASN A 347 93.90 12.17 -20.78
N GLN A 348 93.35 13.30 -20.33
CA GLN A 348 93.31 14.63 -20.96
C GLN A 348 92.33 14.90 -22.12
N THR A 349 91.45 15.88 -21.90
CA THR A 349 91.59 17.21 -22.55
C THR A 349 90.70 18.27 -21.90
N LYS A 350 91.18 19.52 -22.05
CA LYS A 350 90.77 20.78 -21.44
C LYS A 350 89.30 21.20 -21.68
N LEU A 351 88.80 22.02 -20.76
CA LEU A 351 87.70 22.97 -20.97
C LEU A 351 88.01 23.95 -22.12
N PRO A 352 86.96 24.51 -22.74
CA PRO A 352 86.85 25.97 -22.74
C PRO A 352 85.49 26.46 -22.22
N GLU A 353 85.53 27.62 -21.55
CA GLU A 353 84.42 28.33 -20.92
C GLU A 353 83.49 29.06 -21.90
N SER A 354 82.37 29.51 -21.31
CA SER A 354 81.39 30.52 -21.75
C SER A 354 80.20 29.95 -22.55
N SER A 355 78.93 30.29 -22.28
CA SER A 355 78.36 31.42 -21.54
C SER A 355 76.92 31.11 -21.09
N SER A 356 76.57 31.62 -19.90
CA SER A 356 75.25 32.01 -19.39
C SER A 356 74.02 31.09 -19.56
N MET A 357 73.64 30.37 -18.50
CA MET A 357 72.22 30.22 -18.12
C MET A 357 72.07 29.93 -16.60
N PRO A 358 71.05 30.47 -15.89
CA PRO A 358 71.03 30.52 -14.42
C PRO A 358 70.64 29.19 -13.71
N PRO A 359 70.92 29.06 -12.40
CA PRO A 359 71.05 27.79 -11.67
C PRO A 359 69.73 27.07 -11.28
N ASP A 360 68.57 27.53 -11.72
CA ASP A 360 67.28 27.01 -11.24
C ASP A 360 66.67 25.91 -12.12
N GLN A 361 67.15 25.73 -13.36
CA GLN A 361 66.55 24.76 -14.29
C GLN A 361 67.18 23.35 -14.23
N HIS A 362 68.40 23.21 -13.71
CA HIS A 362 69.08 21.90 -13.66
C HIS A 362 68.64 21.02 -12.46
N LYS A 363 68.07 21.63 -11.40
CA LYS A 363 67.46 20.91 -10.26
C LYS A 363 66.03 20.44 -10.54
N ALA A 364 65.30 21.10 -11.44
CA ALA A 364 63.93 20.73 -11.78
C ALA A 364 63.87 19.38 -12.54
N LEU A 365 64.65 19.22 -13.60
CA LEU A 365 64.61 18.02 -14.46
C LEU A 365 65.08 16.72 -13.79
N MET A 366 66.11 16.76 -12.93
CA MET A 366 66.53 15.57 -12.17
C MET A 366 65.63 15.28 -10.96
N SER A 367 64.91 16.28 -10.43
CA SER A 367 63.90 16.04 -9.42
C SER A 367 62.63 15.40 -10.01
N ASP A 368 62.27 15.77 -11.24
CA ASP A 368 61.05 15.27 -11.90
C ASP A 368 61.17 13.82 -12.36
N GLU A 369 62.31 13.35 -12.89
CA GLU A 369 62.47 11.92 -13.22
C GLU A 369 62.55 11.02 -11.97
N VAL A 370 63.25 11.48 -10.92
CA VAL A 370 63.36 10.72 -9.65
C VAL A 370 62.04 10.74 -8.88
N ASN A 371 61.28 11.84 -8.93
CA ASN A 371 59.94 11.92 -8.37
C ASN A 371 58.91 11.18 -9.22
N PHE A 372 59.03 11.13 -10.55
CA PHE A 372 58.14 10.36 -11.42
C PHE A 372 58.25 8.85 -11.16
N VAL A 373 59.47 8.32 -10.99
CA VAL A 373 59.69 6.89 -10.65
C VAL A 373 59.36 6.58 -9.18
N LYS A 374 59.60 7.50 -8.24
CA LYS A 374 59.18 7.35 -6.83
C LYS A 374 57.66 7.49 -6.64
N ASN A 375 56.98 8.35 -7.40
CA ASN A 375 55.51 8.48 -7.34
C ASN A 375 54.81 7.30 -8.02
N LYS A 376 55.25 6.81 -9.18
CA LYS A 376 54.61 5.65 -9.84
C LYS A 376 54.60 4.39 -8.96
N SER A 377 55.61 4.22 -8.09
CA SER A 377 55.73 3.06 -7.19
C SER A 377 55.04 3.21 -5.83
N ARG A 378 54.85 4.44 -5.32
CA ARG A 378 54.13 4.72 -4.07
C ARG A 378 52.63 4.92 -4.28
N VAL A 379 52.24 5.38 -5.47
CA VAL A 379 50.86 5.56 -5.92
C VAL A 379 50.25 4.21 -6.35
N SER A 380 50.99 3.31 -7.02
CA SER A 380 50.42 2.05 -7.53
C SER A 380 49.81 1.13 -6.45
N CYS A 381 50.39 0.97 -5.25
CA CYS A 381 49.84 0.07 -4.24
C CYS A 381 48.82 0.74 -3.30
N LYS A 382 48.97 2.04 -3.00
CA LYS A 382 47.96 2.81 -2.27
C LYS A 382 46.73 3.07 -3.14
N SER A 383 46.91 3.42 -4.41
CA SER A 383 45.81 3.58 -5.37
C SER A 383 45.17 2.24 -5.71
N PHE A 384 45.88 1.11 -5.77
CA PHE A 384 45.23 -0.19 -5.97
C PHE A 384 44.38 -0.64 -4.77
N VAL A 385 44.80 -0.30 -3.54
CA VAL A 385 44.02 -0.55 -2.31
C VAL A 385 42.83 0.37 -2.18
N VAL A 386 43.02 1.66 -2.45
CA VAL A 386 41.91 2.63 -2.50
C VAL A 386 40.98 2.28 -3.64
N MET A 387 41.48 1.83 -4.79
CA MET A 387 40.68 1.37 -5.92
C MET A 387 39.96 0.05 -5.62
N LEU A 388 40.56 -0.90 -4.90
CA LEU A 388 39.87 -2.14 -4.47
C LEU A 388 38.86 -1.88 -3.37
N LEU A 389 39.18 -1.04 -2.39
CA LEU A 389 38.22 -0.58 -1.37
C LEU A 389 37.11 0.25 -2.01
N GLU A 390 37.41 1.10 -3.00
CA GLU A 390 36.43 1.81 -3.80
C GLU A 390 35.61 0.84 -4.65
N ILE A 391 36.20 -0.15 -5.32
CA ILE A 391 35.46 -1.13 -6.12
C ILE A 391 34.59 -1.96 -5.20
N MET A 392 35.07 -2.39 -4.03
CA MET A 392 34.26 -3.14 -3.07
C MET A 392 33.20 -2.27 -2.40
N CYS A 393 33.49 -1.01 -2.04
CA CYS A 393 32.49 -0.04 -1.56
C CYS A 393 31.50 0.35 -2.65
N LYS A 394 31.92 0.46 -3.91
CA LYS A 394 31.05 0.74 -5.06
C LYS A 394 30.25 -0.49 -5.45
N PHE A 395 30.78 -1.70 -5.25
CA PHE A 395 30.06 -2.96 -5.48
C PHE A 395 29.04 -3.22 -4.36
N THR A 396 29.41 -2.99 -3.09
CA THR A 396 28.45 -3.04 -1.98
C THR A 396 27.45 -1.89 -2.04
N ALA A 397 27.86 -0.67 -2.42
CA ALA A 397 26.94 0.44 -2.66
C ALA A 397 26.09 0.26 -3.91
N ALA A 398 26.60 -0.36 -4.99
CA ALA A 398 25.79 -0.70 -6.16
C ALA A 398 24.79 -1.80 -5.84
N LEU A 399 25.15 -2.79 -5.01
CA LEU A 399 24.18 -3.76 -4.47
C LEU A 399 23.20 -3.10 -3.49
N MET A 400 23.64 -2.08 -2.74
CA MET A 400 22.78 -1.27 -1.86
C MET A 400 21.85 -0.37 -2.67
N ILE A 401 22.30 0.19 -3.81
CA ILE A 401 21.50 1.00 -4.74
C ILE A 401 20.58 0.08 -5.53
N ILE A 402 21.00 -1.09 -5.98
CA ILE A 402 20.10 -2.06 -6.61
C ILE A 402 19.07 -2.53 -5.57
N GLY A 403 19.47 -2.80 -4.33
CA GLY A 403 18.58 -3.10 -3.20
C GLY A 403 17.61 -1.95 -2.87
N LEU A 404 18.10 -0.71 -2.80
CA LEU A 404 17.33 0.50 -2.53
C LEU A 404 16.49 0.95 -3.72
N VAL A 405 16.87 0.64 -4.96
CA VAL A 405 16.12 0.97 -6.19
C VAL A 405 15.08 -0.11 -6.47
N THR A 406 15.37 -1.37 -6.15
CA THR A 406 14.37 -2.44 -6.10
C THR A 406 13.44 -2.28 -4.90
N GLU A 407 13.89 -1.72 -3.78
CA GLU A 407 13.01 -1.18 -2.71
C GLU A 407 12.29 0.07 -3.19
N PHE A 408 12.88 1.03 -3.90
CA PHE A 408 12.13 2.19 -4.37
C PHE A 408 11.07 1.80 -5.40
N HIS A 409 11.27 0.70 -6.14
CA HIS A 409 10.26 0.09 -7.02
C HIS A 409 9.32 -0.90 -6.30
N ALA A 410 9.70 -1.47 -5.14
CA ALA A 410 8.91 -2.46 -4.39
C ALA A 410 8.21 -1.89 -3.14
N GLU A 411 8.70 -0.81 -2.56
CA GLU A 411 8.06 0.05 -1.55
C GLU A 411 6.97 0.87 -2.23
N SER A 412 7.18 1.27 -3.50
CA SER A 412 6.09 1.72 -4.35
C SER A 412 5.17 0.57 -4.79
N ALA A 413 5.61 -0.69 -4.90
CA ALA A 413 4.72 -1.79 -5.36
C ALA A 413 4.03 -2.62 -4.26
N VAL A 414 4.47 -2.54 -2.99
CA VAL A 414 3.84 -3.25 -1.85
C VAL A 414 2.95 -2.31 -1.01
N LEU A 415 3.05 -0.99 -1.24
CA LEU A 415 2.09 0.03 -0.81
C LEU A 415 1.57 0.91 -1.96
N GLU A 416 1.69 0.51 -3.24
CA GLU A 416 0.67 0.92 -4.22
C GLU A 416 -0.58 0.11 -3.94
N GLN A 417 -1.30 0.49 -2.89
CA GLN A 417 -2.75 0.46 -3.01
C GLN A 417 -3.04 1.20 -4.31
N LYS A 418 -3.48 0.46 -5.34
CA LYS A 418 -3.81 1.05 -6.64
C LYS A 418 -4.63 2.31 -6.35
N PRO A 419 -4.18 3.50 -6.76
CA PRO A 419 -4.83 4.73 -6.38
C PRO A 419 -6.30 4.63 -6.78
N LEU A 420 -7.18 4.79 -5.78
CA LEU A 420 -8.62 4.73 -6.03
C LEU A 420 -8.97 5.84 -6.99
N ASP A 421 -9.70 5.46 -8.03
CA ASP A 421 -10.21 6.42 -8.98
C ASP A 421 -11.22 7.35 -8.30
N TRP A 422 -11.46 8.53 -8.87
CA TRP A 422 -12.28 9.58 -8.27
C TRP A 422 -13.67 9.08 -7.87
N TRP A 423 -14.23 8.14 -8.63
CA TRP A 423 -15.56 7.60 -8.41
C TRP A 423 -15.62 6.54 -7.31
N GLN A 424 -14.52 5.85 -7.02
CA GLN A 424 -14.47 4.78 -6.01
C GLN A 424 -14.42 5.33 -4.57
N ARG A 425 -13.90 6.56 -4.42
CA ARG A 425 -13.73 7.25 -3.14
C ARG A 425 -14.69 8.41 -2.92
N GLY A 426 -15.27 8.92 -4.00
CA GLY A 426 -16.07 10.14 -3.98
C GLY A 426 -17.41 9.99 -3.25
N VAL A 427 -18.10 11.12 -3.11
CA VAL A 427 -19.53 11.16 -2.78
C VAL A 427 -20.26 11.77 -3.96
N PHE A 428 -21.30 11.06 -4.41
CA PHE A 428 -22.16 11.45 -5.49
C PHE A 428 -23.38 12.15 -4.90
N TYR A 429 -23.70 13.32 -5.42
CA TYR A 429 -24.81 14.13 -4.93
C TYR A 429 -25.87 14.26 -6.03
N GLN A 430 -27.03 13.66 -5.80
CA GLN A 430 -28.17 13.76 -6.71
C GLN A 430 -28.86 15.10 -6.51
N ILE A 431 -28.93 15.89 -7.58
CA ILE A 431 -29.67 17.14 -7.66
C ILE A 431 -30.97 16.91 -8.44
N TYR A 432 -32.10 17.39 -7.92
CA TYR A 432 -33.32 17.52 -8.72
C TYR A 432 -33.39 18.95 -9.28
N PRO A 433 -33.10 19.20 -10.57
CA PRO A 433 -32.81 20.54 -11.09
C PRO A 433 -33.93 21.54 -10.81
N ARG A 434 -35.18 21.11 -11.04
CA ARG A 434 -36.39 21.92 -10.83
C ARG A 434 -36.54 22.43 -9.40
N SER A 435 -35.92 21.81 -8.40
CA SER A 435 -36.06 22.12 -6.97
C SER A 435 -34.80 22.58 -6.27
N PHE A 436 -33.67 22.68 -6.98
CA PHE A 436 -32.40 22.99 -6.31
C PHE A 436 -32.18 24.50 -6.12
N LYS A 437 -32.25 25.27 -7.22
CA LYS A 437 -32.15 26.73 -7.17
C LYS A 437 -32.69 27.36 -8.45
N ASP A 438 -33.60 28.31 -8.30
CA ASP A 438 -34.10 29.18 -9.39
C ASP A 438 -33.25 30.45 -9.46
N SER A 439 -32.69 30.77 -10.63
CA SER A 439 -31.87 31.97 -10.85
C SER A 439 -32.62 33.13 -11.51
N ASN A 440 -33.77 32.87 -12.13
CA ASN A 440 -34.48 33.83 -12.99
C ASN A 440 -35.81 34.34 -12.38
N GLY A 441 -36.27 33.72 -11.28
CA GLY A 441 -37.47 34.10 -10.54
C GLY A 441 -38.79 33.57 -11.13
N ASP A 442 -38.77 32.52 -11.95
CA ASP A 442 -39.97 31.89 -12.51
C ASP A 442 -40.61 30.83 -11.59
N GLY A 443 -39.95 30.51 -10.47
CA GLY A 443 -40.39 29.51 -9.49
C GLY A 443 -39.93 28.08 -9.78
N VAL A 444 -39.05 27.89 -10.77
CA VAL A 444 -38.47 26.62 -11.21
C VAL A 444 -36.94 26.70 -11.16
N GLY A 445 -36.29 25.65 -10.64
CA GLY A 445 -34.84 25.59 -10.60
C GLY A 445 -34.23 25.32 -11.97
N ASP A 446 -33.07 25.93 -12.23
CA ASP A 446 -32.42 25.97 -13.54
C ASP A 446 -30.89 25.73 -13.44
N LEU A 447 -30.22 25.51 -14.58
CA LEU A 447 -28.78 25.18 -14.62
C LEU A 447 -27.89 26.31 -14.10
N ARG A 448 -28.30 27.58 -14.27
CA ARG A 448 -27.58 28.75 -13.75
C ARG A 448 -27.68 28.82 -12.23
N GLY A 449 -28.83 28.49 -11.67
CA GLY A 449 -29.04 28.38 -10.23
C GLY A 449 -28.17 27.29 -9.60
N ILE A 450 -27.99 26.15 -10.27
CA ILE A 450 -27.03 25.12 -9.83
C ILE A 450 -25.60 25.68 -9.88
N ALA A 451 -25.24 26.41 -10.95
CA ALA A 451 -23.91 26.99 -11.11
C ALA A 451 -23.57 28.00 -9.98
N GLU A 452 -24.55 28.78 -9.51
CA GLU A 452 -24.40 29.69 -8.36
C GLU A 452 -24.09 28.97 -7.05
N LYS A 453 -24.39 27.66 -6.95
CA LYS A 453 -24.21 26.84 -5.74
C LYS A 453 -23.03 25.88 -5.84
N VAL A 454 -22.20 25.95 -6.87
CA VAL A 454 -20.98 25.14 -7.00
C VAL A 454 -20.02 25.33 -5.81
N TRP A 455 -19.96 26.54 -5.25
CA TRP A 455 -19.15 26.79 -4.03
C TRP A 455 -19.63 25.95 -2.84
N TYR A 456 -20.94 25.78 -2.69
CA TYR A 456 -21.56 25.03 -1.61
C TYR A 456 -21.28 23.53 -1.77
N LEU A 457 -21.45 23.00 -2.99
CA LEU A 457 -21.13 21.60 -3.30
C LEU A 457 -19.66 21.29 -3.04
N LYS A 458 -18.77 22.23 -3.41
CA LYS A 458 -17.33 22.12 -3.15
C LYS A 458 -17.02 22.14 -1.66
N ASP A 459 -17.61 23.08 -0.91
CA ASP A 459 -17.41 23.13 0.53
C ASP A 459 -17.92 21.86 1.21
N LEU A 460 -19.09 21.35 0.81
CA LEU A 460 -19.64 20.09 1.31
C LEU A 460 -18.71 18.89 1.07
N GLY A 461 -17.83 18.96 0.07
CA GLY A 461 -16.88 17.91 -0.29
C GLY A 461 -17.41 16.93 -1.34
N VAL A 462 -18.45 17.33 -2.09
CA VAL A 462 -19.03 16.53 -3.17
C VAL A 462 -17.98 16.28 -4.25
N SER A 463 -17.89 15.04 -4.71
CA SER A 463 -16.94 14.66 -5.77
C SER A 463 -17.57 14.67 -7.15
N ALA A 464 -18.86 14.37 -7.23
CA ALA A 464 -19.64 14.38 -8.45
C ALA A 464 -21.09 14.73 -8.17
N ILE A 465 -21.72 15.41 -9.12
CA ILE A 465 -23.16 15.56 -9.16
C ILE A 465 -23.74 14.75 -10.30
N TRP A 466 -24.97 14.31 -10.12
CA TRP A 466 -25.83 13.87 -11.20
C TRP A 466 -27.22 14.44 -10.95
N PHE A 467 -27.98 14.62 -12.01
CA PHE A 467 -29.34 15.10 -11.89
C PHE A 467 -30.27 14.37 -12.84
N ASN A 468 -31.55 14.35 -12.48
CA ASN A 468 -32.66 13.90 -13.30
C ASN A 468 -32.62 14.47 -14.72
N PRO A 469 -33.25 13.81 -15.70
CA PRO A 469 -33.18 14.22 -17.10
C PRO A 469 -33.52 15.72 -17.29
N ILE A 470 -32.63 16.43 -17.99
CA ILE A 470 -32.78 17.84 -18.36
C ILE A 470 -33.03 18.02 -19.86
N PHE A 471 -33.36 16.94 -20.55
CA PHE A 471 -33.56 16.94 -22.00
C PHE A 471 -34.95 17.46 -22.34
N ASP A 472 -35.12 17.97 -23.57
CA ASP A 472 -36.44 18.41 -24.07
C ASP A 472 -37.49 17.34 -23.80
N SER A 473 -38.52 17.69 -23.03
CA SER A 473 -39.58 16.76 -22.63
C SER A 473 -40.94 17.46 -22.60
N PRO A 474 -42.04 16.79 -22.99
CA PRO A 474 -43.39 17.29 -22.71
C PRO A 474 -43.70 17.39 -21.21
N GLY A 475 -42.89 16.74 -20.36
CA GLY A 475 -42.94 16.86 -18.91
C GLY A 475 -44.04 16.03 -18.24
N LEU A 476 -44.55 15.00 -18.90
CA LEU A 476 -45.56 14.11 -18.31
C LEU A 476 -44.97 13.35 -17.12
N ASP A 477 -43.75 12.83 -17.31
CA ASP A 477 -42.97 12.12 -16.29
C ASP A 477 -41.78 12.98 -15.87
N LEU A 478 -42.00 14.30 -15.79
CA LEU A 478 -41.07 15.29 -15.28
C LEU A 478 -39.65 15.21 -15.87
N GLY A 479 -39.53 14.87 -17.15
CA GLY A 479 -38.27 14.80 -17.89
C GLY A 479 -37.91 13.41 -18.41
N TYR A 480 -38.48 12.34 -17.86
CA TYR A 480 -38.20 10.96 -18.28
C TYR A 480 -38.88 10.60 -19.61
N ASP A 481 -39.94 11.31 -20.01
CA ASP A 481 -40.53 11.26 -21.35
C ASP A 481 -39.77 12.17 -22.33
N ILE A 482 -38.61 11.71 -22.83
CA ILE A 482 -37.70 12.53 -23.66
C ILE A 482 -38.20 12.68 -25.10
N SER A 483 -38.32 13.92 -25.58
CA SER A 483 -38.67 14.25 -26.98
C SER A 483 -37.47 14.64 -27.85
N ASN A 484 -36.32 14.97 -27.25
CA ASN A 484 -35.04 15.10 -27.93
C ASN A 484 -33.85 14.84 -27.00
N TYR A 485 -33.08 13.79 -27.24
CA TYR A 485 -31.93 13.39 -26.41
C TYR A 485 -30.72 14.34 -26.42
N THR A 486 -30.66 15.29 -27.36
CA THR A 486 -29.47 16.12 -27.61
C THR A 486 -29.69 17.61 -27.37
N ARG A 487 -30.89 17.97 -26.88
CA ARG A 487 -31.29 19.34 -26.55
C ARG A 487 -31.63 19.42 -25.07
N ILE A 488 -31.33 20.58 -24.48
CA ILE A 488 -31.71 20.91 -23.11
C ILE A 488 -33.10 21.51 -23.12
N ASP A 489 -33.94 21.05 -22.20
CA ASP A 489 -35.28 21.60 -22.02
C ASP A 489 -35.20 23.10 -21.70
N PRO A 490 -35.91 23.98 -22.42
CA PRO A 490 -35.91 25.41 -22.17
C PRO A 490 -36.27 25.79 -20.73
N LEU A 491 -36.97 24.92 -20.00
CA LEU A 491 -37.25 25.09 -18.57
C LEU A 491 -35.99 25.19 -17.72
N PHE A 492 -34.92 24.48 -18.09
CA PHE A 492 -33.66 24.45 -17.34
C PHE A 492 -32.59 25.38 -17.92
N GLY A 493 -32.74 25.79 -19.18
CA GLY A 493 -31.87 26.72 -19.87
C GLY A 493 -31.46 26.23 -21.26
N THR A 494 -30.21 26.51 -21.62
CA THR A 494 -29.62 26.19 -22.93
C THR A 494 -28.48 25.19 -22.82
N LEU A 495 -27.99 24.71 -23.96
CA LEU A 495 -26.80 23.87 -24.00
C LEU A 495 -25.57 24.62 -23.48
N GLU A 496 -25.46 25.92 -23.78
CA GLU A 496 -24.42 26.81 -23.29
C GLU A 496 -24.45 26.97 -21.76
N ASP A 497 -25.64 26.95 -21.16
CA ASP A 497 -25.78 26.99 -19.70
C ASP A 497 -25.28 25.70 -19.05
N LEU A 498 -25.50 24.54 -19.69
CA LEU A 498 -24.92 23.27 -19.25
C LEU A 498 -23.39 23.28 -19.35
N GLU A 499 -22.84 23.78 -20.46
CA GLU A 499 -21.39 23.89 -20.63
C GLU A 499 -20.76 24.85 -19.61
N TYR A 500 -21.44 25.95 -19.31
CA TYR A 500 -21.04 26.87 -18.24
C TYR A 500 -21.04 26.19 -16.86
N LEU A 501 -22.09 25.41 -16.54
CA LEU A 501 -22.17 24.64 -15.31
C LEU A 501 -21.06 23.58 -15.23
N ARG A 502 -20.85 22.81 -16.29
CA ARG A 502 -19.77 21.81 -16.41
C ARG A 502 -18.42 22.44 -16.09
N ASP A 503 -18.09 23.57 -16.73
CA ASP A 503 -16.80 24.23 -16.55
C ASP A 503 -16.62 24.77 -15.13
N ALA A 504 -17.69 25.30 -14.52
CA ALA A 504 -17.69 25.74 -13.13
C ALA A 504 -17.44 24.56 -12.17
N LEU A 505 -18.10 23.42 -12.38
CA LEU A 505 -17.91 22.19 -11.60
C LEU A 505 -16.50 21.64 -11.76
N HIS A 506 -15.99 21.52 -12.99
CA HIS A 506 -14.65 21.04 -13.27
C HIS A 506 -13.57 21.93 -12.62
N LYS A 507 -13.74 23.27 -12.65
CA LYS A 507 -12.88 24.22 -11.94
C LYS A 507 -12.93 24.05 -10.42
N ALA A 508 -14.07 23.62 -9.88
CA ALA A 508 -14.23 23.27 -8.48
C ALA A 508 -13.70 21.88 -8.12
N GLY A 509 -13.35 21.05 -9.10
CA GLY A 509 -12.94 19.65 -8.91
C GLY A 509 -14.13 18.70 -8.72
N ILE A 510 -15.29 19.04 -9.26
CA ILE A 510 -16.53 18.24 -9.18
C ILE A 510 -16.87 17.71 -10.57
N ARG A 511 -17.29 16.45 -10.65
CA ARG A 511 -17.65 15.79 -11.92
C ARG A 511 -19.14 15.95 -12.20
N LEU A 512 -19.51 16.00 -13.47
CA LEU A 512 -20.88 16.13 -13.94
C LEU A 512 -21.32 14.85 -14.63
N LEU A 513 -22.38 14.23 -14.15
CA LEU A 513 -23.06 13.13 -14.82
C LEU A 513 -24.49 13.54 -15.19
N LEU A 514 -25.00 12.97 -16.28
CA LEU A 514 -26.39 13.15 -16.69
C LEU A 514 -27.18 11.86 -16.50
N ASP A 515 -28.46 11.98 -16.22
CA ASP A 515 -29.39 10.87 -16.27
C ASP A 515 -29.86 10.64 -17.71
N PHE A 516 -29.81 9.40 -18.16
CA PHE A 516 -30.07 8.99 -19.53
C PHE A 516 -31.05 7.82 -19.53
N VAL A 517 -32.16 7.98 -20.26
CA VAL A 517 -33.25 7.00 -20.32
C VAL A 517 -33.15 6.22 -21.64
N PRO A 518 -32.50 5.05 -21.66
CA PRO A 518 -32.37 4.25 -22.87
C PRO A 518 -33.65 3.51 -23.26
N ASN A 519 -34.57 3.26 -22.33
CA ASN A 519 -35.68 2.32 -22.56
C ASN A 519 -36.75 2.84 -23.53
N HIS A 520 -37.10 4.11 -23.44
CA HIS A 520 -38.25 4.69 -24.14
C HIS A 520 -37.99 6.15 -24.49
N THR A 521 -38.79 6.69 -25.41
CA THR A 521 -38.89 8.14 -25.68
C THR A 521 -40.29 8.62 -25.36
N SER A 522 -40.54 9.92 -25.45
CA SER A 522 -41.89 10.46 -25.59
C SER A 522 -42.55 10.00 -26.90
N ASP A 523 -43.87 9.88 -26.91
CA ASP A 523 -44.68 9.72 -28.13
C ASP A 523 -44.62 10.97 -29.04
N GLU A 524 -44.17 12.11 -28.52
CA GLU A 524 -43.94 13.34 -29.29
C GLU A 524 -42.53 13.37 -29.93
N HIS A 525 -41.67 12.39 -29.65
CA HIS A 525 -40.35 12.27 -30.26
C HIS A 525 -40.48 12.07 -31.80
N PRO A 526 -39.69 12.77 -32.64
CA PRO A 526 -39.74 12.62 -34.09
C PRO A 526 -39.59 11.16 -34.57
N TRP A 527 -38.73 10.38 -33.90
CA TRP A 527 -38.58 8.95 -34.15
C TRP A 527 -39.91 8.19 -34.06
N PHE A 528 -40.74 8.44 -33.03
CA PHE A 528 -42.03 7.76 -32.89
C PHE A 528 -43.01 8.17 -33.99
N GLN A 529 -43.05 9.47 -34.30
CA GLN A 529 -43.90 10.02 -35.37
C GLN A 529 -43.54 9.45 -36.75
N TRP A 530 -42.24 9.33 -37.04
CA TRP A 530 -41.73 8.67 -38.26
C TRP A 530 -41.98 7.16 -38.24
N SER A 531 -41.87 6.54 -37.07
CA SER A 531 -42.20 5.13 -36.89
C SER A 531 -43.67 4.87 -37.19
N ILE A 532 -44.63 5.65 -36.66
CA ILE A 532 -46.07 5.51 -36.99
C ILE A 532 -46.28 5.45 -38.51
N LYS A 533 -45.59 6.32 -39.25
CA LYS A 533 -45.67 6.47 -40.71
C LYS A 533 -44.81 5.49 -41.51
N LYS A 534 -44.08 4.58 -40.85
CA LYS A 534 -43.16 3.61 -41.48
C LYS A 534 -42.12 4.28 -42.38
N VAL A 535 -41.54 5.38 -41.90
CA VAL A 535 -40.44 6.07 -42.58
C VAL A 535 -39.12 5.40 -42.20
N ASP A 536 -38.35 4.93 -43.19
CA ASP A 536 -37.04 4.33 -42.93
C ASP A 536 -35.99 5.41 -42.56
N PRO A 537 -35.05 5.12 -41.63
CA PRO A 537 -34.85 3.84 -40.91
C PRO A 537 -35.74 3.66 -39.65
N TYR A 538 -36.59 4.62 -39.31
CA TYR A 538 -37.37 4.68 -38.06
C TYR A 538 -38.53 3.66 -37.94
N THR A 539 -38.86 2.97 -39.03
CA THR A 539 -39.96 2.00 -39.11
C THR A 539 -39.99 0.98 -37.96
N ASN A 540 -38.81 0.54 -37.49
CA ASN A 540 -38.64 -0.49 -36.47
C ASN A 540 -37.98 0.02 -35.17
N TYR A 541 -37.91 1.34 -34.96
CA TYR A 541 -37.30 1.93 -33.75
C TYR A 541 -38.08 1.64 -32.48
N TYR A 542 -39.36 1.26 -32.59
CA TYR A 542 -40.23 0.92 -31.47
C TYR A 542 -40.80 -0.49 -31.65
N VAL A 543 -41.22 -1.08 -30.55
CA VAL A 543 -41.80 -2.43 -30.55
C VAL A 543 -43.25 -2.34 -31.05
N TRP A 544 -43.47 -2.75 -32.31
CA TRP A 544 -44.80 -2.83 -32.93
C TRP A 544 -45.25 -4.28 -33.10
N LYS A 545 -46.51 -4.57 -32.79
CA LYS A 545 -47.12 -5.90 -32.95
C LYS A 545 -48.55 -5.81 -33.46
N ASP A 546 -48.94 -6.81 -34.25
CA ASP A 546 -50.31 -6.94 -34.71
C ASP A 546 -51.24 -7.35 -33.57
N ALA A 547 -52.51 -6.97 -33.70
CA ALA A 547 -53.55 -7.41 -32.77
C ALA A 547 -53.79 -8.92 -32.85
N LYS A 548 -53.98 -9.56 -31.68
CA LYS A 548 -54.61 -10.89 -31.62
C LYS A 548 -56.11 -10.73 -31.84
N MET A 549 -56.68 -11.45 -32.80
CA MET A 549 -58.14 -11.45 -33.03
C MET A 549 -58.78 -12.59 -32.26
N VAL A 550 -59.58 -12.28 -31.25
CA VAL A 550 -60.31 -13.27 -30.43
C VAL A 550 -61.80 -12.94 -30.49
N ASN A 551 -62.60 -13.85 -31.03
CA ASN A 551 -64.05 -13.67 -31.24
C ASN A 551 -64.42 -12.37 -31.99
N GLY A 552 -63.62 -12.01 -33.01
CA GLY A 552 -63.80 -10.78 -33.79
C GLY A 552 -63.41 -9.49 -33.06
N GLN A 553 -62.96 -9.57 -31.81
CA GLN A 553 -62.44 -8.43 -31.06
C GLN A 553 -60.91 -8.40 -31.09
N ARG A 554 -60.38 -7.21 -31.28
CA ARG A 554 -58.95 -6.92 -31.16
C ARG A 554 -58.53 -7.05 -29.68
N LYS A 555 -57.50 -7.85 -29.44
CA LYS A 555 -56.84 -8.03 -28.15
C LYS A 555 -55.34 -7.73 -28.28
N PRO A 556 -54.70 -7.28 -27.18
CA PRO A 556 -53.27 -7.05 -27.18
C PRO A 556 -52.48 -8.34 -27.47
N PRO A 557 -51.23 -8.23 -27.97
CA PRO A 557 -50.38 -9.38 -28.25
C PRO A 557 -50.08 -10.25 -27.04
N THR A 558 -49.98 -9.68 -25.84
CA THR A 558 -49.78 -10.41 -24.59
C THR A 558 -50.61 -9.80 -23.47
N ASN A 559 -50.71 -10.48 -22.33
CA ASN A 559 -51.36 -10.00 -21.12
C ASN A 559 -50.48 -9.08 -20.25
N TRP A 560 -49.36 -8.54 -20.78
CA TRP A 560 -48.42 -7.75 -20.00
C TRP A 560 -49.05 -6.45 -19.49
N ILE A 561 -48.71 -6.09 -18.25
CA ILE A 561 -49.28 -4.98 -17.48
C ILE A 561 -48.23 -3.91 -17.22
N SER A 562 -48.54 -2.65 -17.53
CA SER A 562 -47.66 -1.50 -17.33
C SER A 562 -47.38 -1.29 -15.84
N GLU A 563 -46.19 -0.79 -15.53
CA GLU A 563 -45.81 -0.43 -14.17
C GLU A 563 -46.76 0.60 -13.54
N PHE A 564 -47.33 1.49 -14.35
CA PHE A 564 -48.34 2.46 -13.93
C PHE A 564 -49.79 1.94 -14.00
N GLY A 565 -49.96 0.65 -14.30
CA GLY A 565 -51.25 -0.04 -14.36
C GLY A 565 -51.87 -0.04 -15.77
N GLY A 566 -52.73 -1.04 -16.00
CA GLY A 566 -53.34 -1.29 -17.31
C GLY A 566 -52.42 -2.05 -18.28
N SER A 567 -52.87 -2.30 -19.51
CA SER A 567 -52.08 -3.05 -20.49
C SER A 567 -50.82 -2.28 -20.92
N MET A 568 -49.69 -2.97 -21.10
CA MET A 568 -48.48 -2.41 -21.75
C MET A 568 -48.65 -2.14 -23.25
N TRP A 569 -49.81 -2.46 -23.84
CA TRP A 569 -50.03 -2.36 -25.27
C TRP A 569 -51.07 -1.30 -25.59
N LYS A 570 -50.67 -0.31 -26.39
CA LYS A 570 -51.56 0.73 -26.89
C LYS A 570 -51.75 0.59 -28.39
N TRP A 571 -53.01 0.56 -28.83
CA TRP A 571 -53.35 0.52 -30.24
C TRP A 571 -53.13 1.90 -30.89
N ASN A 572 -52.49 1.94 -32.05
CA ASN A 572 -52.36 3.13 -32.89
C ASN A 572 -53.22 3.00 -34.15
N ASP A 573 -54.16 3.92 -34.33
CA ASP A 573 -55.12 3.88 -35.44
C ASP A 573 -54.51 4.25 -36.81
N GLU A 574 -53.39 4.96 -36.86
CA GLU A 574 -52.74 5.27 -38.15
C GLU A 574 -51.91 4.08 -38.64
N ARG A 575 -51.09 3.50 -37.74
CA ARG A 575 -50.23 2.36 -38.07
C ARG A 575 -50.97 1.02 -38.12
N GLN A 576 -52.15 0.95 -37.52
CA GLN A 576 -52.96 -0.27 -37.37
C GLN A 576 -52.21 -1.41 -36.65
N GLN A 577 -51.46 -1.06 -35.60
CA GLN A 577 -50.70 -1.99 -34.77
C GLN A 577 -50.72 -1.53 -33.30
N TYR A 578 -50.41 -2.44 -32.39
CA TYR A 578 -50.09 -2.11 -31.00
C TYR A 578 -48.62 -1.70 -30.89
N PHE A 579 -48.33 -0.66 -30.11
CA PHE A 579 -46.97 -0.39 -29.62
C PHE A 579 -46.86 -0.76 -28.14
N LEU A 580 -45.65 -1.15 -27.73
CA LEU A 580 -45.31 -1.44 -26.34
C LEU A 580 -45.02 -0.14 -25.57
N HIS A 581 -45.47 -0.09 -24.33
CA HIS A 581 -45.06 0.90 -23.33
C HIS A 581 -45.03 0.23 -21.95
N GLN A 582 -43.85 0.16 -21.33
CA GLN A 582 -43.74 -0.45 -20.00
C GLN A 582 -44.18 0.50 -18.88
N PHE A 583 -44.04 1.80 -19.13
CA PHE A 583 -44.49 2.88 -18.26
C PHE A 583 -45.79 3.48 -18.82
N HIS A 584 -45.88 4.80 -18.95
CA HIS A 584 -47.06 5.46 -19.49
C HIS A 584 -47.22 5.21 -21.00
N GLN A 585 -48.45 5.24 -21.52
CA GLN A 585 -48.73 5.13 -22.98
C GLN A 585 -48.10 6.25 -23.83
N LYS A 586 -47.58 7.31 -23.19
CA LYS A 586 -46.79 8.39 -23.83
C LYS A 586 -45.29 8.12 -23.81
N GLN A 587 -44.86 6.98 -23.25
CA GLN A 587 -43.48 6.52 -23.18
C GLN A 587 -43.35 5.23 -24.01
N PRO A 588 -43.49 5.27 -25.35
CA PRO A 588 -43.32 4.09 -26.18
C PRO A 588 -41.89 3.52 -26.09
N ASP A 589 -41.81 2.20 -25.90
CA ASP A 589 -40.55 1.49 -25.70
C ASP A 589 -39.76 1.33 -27.01
N LEU A 590 -38.45 1.59 -26.91
CA LEU A 590 -37.48 1.48 -27.99
C LEU A 590 -37.13 0.01 -28.25
N ASN A 591 -37.00 -0.36 -29.52
CA ASN A 591 -36.73 -1.74 -29.94
C ASN A 591 -35.22 -2.01 -30.09
N TYR A 592 -34.58 -2.55 -29.05
CA TYR A 592 -33.15 -2.85 -29.06
C TYR A 592 -32.74 -4.04 -29.95
N GLU A 593 -33.68 -4.73 -30.61
CA GLU A 593 -33.34 -5.66 -31.71
C GLU A 593 -32.99 -4.91 -33.02
N CYS A 594 -33.36 -3.63 -33.15
CA CYS A 594 -33.04 -2.79 -34.30
C CYS A 594 -31.60 -2.26 -34.21
N LYS A 595 -30.76 -2.65 -35.18
CA LYS A 595 -29.33 -2.29 -35.17
C LYS A 595 -29.10 -0.80 -35.38
N GLU A 596 -29.94 -0.17 -36.20
CA GLU A 596 -29.92 1.27 -36.50
C GLU A 596 -30.21 2.07 -35.23
N LEU A 597 -31.24 1.70 -34.48
CA LEU A 597 -31.55 2.30 -33.18
C LEU A 597 -30.41 2.13 -32.17
N VAL A 598 -29.85 0.93 -32.06
CA VAL A 598 -28.72 0.68 -31.15
C VAL A 598 -27.55 1.61 -31.49
N GLN A 599 -27.26 1.80 -32.77
CA GLN A 599 -26.21 2.73 -33.20
C GLN A 599 -26.56 4.18 -32.85
N GLU A 600 -27.79 4.64 -33.09
CA GLU A 600 -28.23 6.00 -32.73
C GLU A 600 -28.15 6.25 -31.21
N MET A 601 -28.56 5.29 -30.38
CA MET A 601 -28.45 5.42 -28.92
C MET A 601 -26.99 5.47 -28.45
N MET A 602 -26.10 4.68 -29.07
CA MET A 602 -24.66 4.80 -28.81
C MET A 602 -24.11 6.17 -29.25
N ASP A 603 -24.63 6.76 -30.33
CA ASP A 603 -24.24 8.10 -30.79
C ASP A 603 -24.76 9.22 -29.86
N VAL A 604 -25.94 9.05 -29.26
CA VAL A 604 -26.43 9.94 -28.17
C VAL A 604 -25.47 9.90 -26.97
N VAL A 605 -25.02 8.71 -26.56
CA VAL A 605 -24.02 8.60 -25.48
C VAL A 605 -22.73 9.33 -25.87
N ARG A 606 -22.23 9.14 -27.10
CA ARG A 606 -21.04 9.84 -27.59
C ARG A 606 -21.22 11.36 -27.60
N PHE A 607 -22.38 11.86 -28.02
CA PHE A 607 -22.68 13.30 -28.07
C PHE A 607 -22.45 14.01 -26.73
N TRP A 608 -22.84 13.37 -25.62
CA TRP A 608 -22.67 13.92 -24.27
C TRP A 608 -21.23 13.76 -23.76
N LEU A 609 -20.59 12.63 -24.04
CA LEU A 609 -19.18 12.40 -23.65
C LEU A 609 -18.21 13.32 -24.41
N ASP A 610 -18.47 13.60 -25.70
CA ASP A 610 -17.71 14.57 -26.50
C ASP A 610 -17.83 16.00 -25.95
N ARG A 611 -18.90 16.30 -25.22
CA ARG A 611 -19.11 17.55 -24.49
C ARG A 611 -18.53 17.56 -23.08
N GLY A 612 -17.70 16.57 -22.74
CA GLY A 612 -16.97 16.57 -21.47
C GLY A 612 -17.82 16.26 -20.24
N VAL A 613 -18.98 15.62 -20.42
CA VAL A 613 -19.70 14.96 -19.31
C VAL A 613 -18.83 13.80 -18.80
N ASP A 614 -18.77 13.62 -17.48
CA ASP A 614 -17.90 12.64 -16.81
C ASP A 614 -18.54 11.27 -16.62
N GLY A 615 -19.80 11.11 -17.01
CA GLY A 615 -20.52 9.85 -16.90
C GLY A 615 -22.02 9.97 -17.14
N LEU A 616 -22.69 8.83 -17.19
CA LEU A 616 -24.15 8.75 -17.32
C LEU A 616 -24.72 7.75 -16.31
N ARG A 617 -25.90 8.07 -15.77
CA ARG A 617 -26.77 7.10 -15.12
C ARG A 617 -27.78 6.61 -16.16
N LEU A 618 -27.85 5.30 -16.35
CA LEU A 618 -28.81 4.65 -17.25
C LEU A 618 -30.03 4.24 -16.45
N ASP A 619 -31.14 4.90 -16.73
CA ASP A 619 -32.44 4.68 -16.10
C ASP A 619 -33.20 3.49 -16.72
N ALA A 620 -34.01 2.82 -15.91
CA ALA A 620 -34.89 1.72 -16.31
C ALA A 620 -34.16 0.63 -17.12
N ILE A 621 -32.88 0.37 -16.84
CA ILE A 621 -32.04 -0.46 -17.72
C ILE A 621 -32.59 -1.88 -17.82
N ASN A 622 -33.19 -2.39 -16.74
CA ASN A 622 -33.71 -3.75 -16.67
C ASN A 622 -34.96 -3.99 -17.52
N PHE A 623 -35.56 -2.94 -18.10
CA PHE A 623 -36.73 -3.01 -18.97
C PHE A 623 -36.38 -3.10 -20.46
N MET A 624 -35.12 -2.85 -20.86
CA MET A 624 -34.70 -2.67 -22.25
C MET A 624 -35.04 -3.78 -23.26
N PHE A 625 -35.28 -5.00 -22.80
CA PHE A 625 -35.58 -6.15 -23.65
C PHE A 625 -36.68 -6.98 -23.00
N GLU A 626 -37.56 -7.53 -23.82
CA GLU A 626 -38.65 -8.41 -23.41
C GLU A 626 -38.45 -9.86 -23.90
N ASP A 627 -39.38 -10.75 -23.54
CA ASP A 627 -39.36 -12.16 -23.94
C ASP A 627 -39.41 -12.30 -25.47
N PRO A 628 -38.37 -12.87 -26.11
CA PRO A 628 -38.31 -13.00 -27.57
C PRO A 628 -39.42 -13.91 -28.13
N LEU A 629 -40.03 -14.74 -27.29
CA LEU A 629 -41.16 -15.60 -27.65
C LEU A 629 -42.53 -14.97 -27.41
N TRP A 630 -42.60 -13.75 -26.87
CA TRP A 630 -43.84 -12.99 -26.63
C TRP A 630 -44.91 -13.79 -25.88
N ARG A 631 -44.49 -14.51 -24.82
CA ARG A 631 -45.41 -15.30 -24.00
C ARG A 631 -46.10 -14.43 -22.95
N ASP A 632 -47.29 -14.85 -22.57
CA ASP A 632 -48.03 -14.24 -21.46
C ASP A 632 -47.28 -14.44 -20.11
N GLN A 633 -47.50 -13.50 -19.20
CA GLN A 633 -47.02 -13.56 -17.82
C GLN A 633 -48.00 -14.30 -16.91
N GLU A 634 -47.45 -15.00 -15.93
CA GLU A 634 -48.20 -15.70 -14.90
C GLU A 634 -48.38 -14.80 -13.68
N LEU A 635 -49.57 -14.84 -13.07
CA LEU A 635 -49.80 -14.23 -11.76
C LEU A 635 -49.01 -14.98 -10.69
N LEU A 636 -48.52 -14.26 -9.68
CA LEU A 636 -47.82 -14.84 -8.54
C LEU A 636 -48.75 -15.71 -7.68
N ALA A 637 -50.04 -15.38 -7.63
CA ALA A 637 -51.09 -16.21 -7.06
C ALA A 637 -52.43 -15.99 -7.79
N PRO A 638 -53.32 -17.01 -7.86
CA PRO A 638 -54.54 -16.96 -8.68
C PRO A 638 -55.58 -15.91 -8.27
N ASP A 639 -55.55 -15.47 -7.02
CA ASP A 639 -56.51 -14.56 -6.38
C ASP A 639 -56.08 -13.08 -6.42
N LEU A 640 -54.88 -12.80 -6.94
CA LEU A 640 -54.37 -11.44 -7.07
C LEU A 640 -55.04 -10.69 -8.22
N ASP A 641 -55.24 -9.38 -8.05
CA ASP A 641 -55.84 -8.53 -9.08
C ASP A 641 -54.90 -8.43 -10.30
N PRO A 642 -55.36 -8.83 -11.50
CA PRO A 642 -54.55 -8.85 -12.73
C PRO A 642 -54.27 -7.48 -13.33
N ASN A 643 -54.72 -6.37 -12.72
CA ASN A 643 -54.41 -5.03 -13.22
C ASN A 643 -53.16 -4.41 -12.57
N PHE A 644 -52.57 -5.07 -11.58
CA PHE A 644 -51.39 -4.57 -10.88
C PHE A 644 -50.12 -5.29 -11.31
N PHE A 645 -49.17 -4.51 -11.79
CA PHE A 645 -47.86 -4.97 -12.25
C PHE A 645 -47.13 -5.88 -11.25
N LEU A 646 -47.15 -5.52 -9.97
CA LEU A 646 -46.45 -6.26 -8.90
C LEU A 646 -47.04 -7.65 -8.63
N ASN A 647 -48.24 -7.95 -9.13
CA ASN A 647 -48.89 -9.25 -8.95
C ASN A 647 -48.45 -10.31 -9.97
N TYR A 648 -47.61 -9.95 -10.95
CA TYR A 648 -47.11 -10.84 -11.99
C TYR A 648 -45.67 -11.30 -11.76
N ASN A 649 -45.32 -12.46 -12.32
CA ASN A 649 -43.93 -12.84 -12.56
C ASN A 649 -43.37 -12.04 -13.75
N ARG A 650 -42.63 -10.99 -13.43
CA ARG A 650 -42.11 -9.98 -14.37
C ARG A 650 -40.88 -10.43 -15.17
N SER A 651 -40.43 -11.67 -15.02
CA SER A 651 -39.26 -12.22 -15.73
C SER A 651 -39.40 -12.29 -17.26
N ARG A 652 -40.57 -11.97 -17.82
CA ARG A 652 -40.81 -11.87 -19.28
C ARG A 652 -40.61 -10.47 -19.83
N THR A 653 -40.68 -9.43 -19.01
CA THR A 653 -40.57 -8.03 -19.46
C THR A 653 -39.41 -7.31 -18.79
N MET A 654 -38.72 -7.98 -17.86
CA MET A 654 -37.58 -7.42 -17.14
C MET A 654 -36.41 -8.40 -17.14
N ASP A 655 -35.21 -7.86 -16.98
CA ASP A 655 -33.96 -8.56 -16.69
C ASP A 655 -33.58 -9.64 -17.73
N GLN A 656 -33.91 -9.43 -19.01
CA GLN A 656 -33.52 -10.39 -20.05
C GLN A 656 -31.99 -10.45 -20.20
N PRO A 657 -31.41 -11.62 -20.55
CA PRO A 657 -29.96 -11.75 -20.76
C PRO A 657 -29.37 -10.70 -21.72
N ALA A 658 -30.10 -10.36 -22.79
CA ALA A 658 -29.71 -9.36 -23.77
C ALA A 658 -29.50 -7.95 -23.17
N THR A 659 -30.20 -7.62 -22.08
CA THR A 659 -30.02 -6.37 -21.34
C THR A 659 -28.58 -6.25 -20.82
N TYR A 660 -28.07 -7.30 -20.18
CA TYR A 660 -26.71 -7.30 -19.65
C TYR A 660 -25.66 -7.21 -20.77
N GLU A 661 -25.89 -7.89 -21.90
CA GLU A 661 -25.03 -7.76 -23.08
C GLU A 661 -25.00 -6.32 -23.59
N MET A 662 -26.15 -5.65 -23.67
CA MET A 662 -26.22 -4.27 -24.13
C MET A 662 -25.54 -3.29 -23.15
N VAL A 663 -25.63 -3.53 -21.84
CA VAL A 663 -24.86 -2.78 -20.83
C VAL A 663 -23.36 -2.92 -21.06
N THR A 664 -22.84 -4.11 -21.38
CA THR A 664 -21.41 -4.26 -21.72
C THR A 664 -21.03 -3.50 -22.99
N ARG A 665 -21.93 -3.39 -23.98
CA ARG A 665 -21.71 -2.60 -25.20
C ARG A 665 -21.71 -1.10 -24.93
N PHE A 666 -22.61 -0.60 -24.07
CA PHE A 666 -22.53 0.78 -23.62
C PHE A 666 -21.20 1.02 -22.90
N ARG A 667 -20.80 0.13 -21.98
CA ARG A 667 -19.54 0.23 -21.23
C ARG A 667 -18.31 0.39 -22.12
N GLU A 668 -18.26 -0.28 -23.27
CA GLU A 668 -17.17 -0.15 -24.25
C GLU A 668 -16.96 1.31 -24.72
N ILE A 669 -18.03 2.11 -24.81
CA ILE A 669 -17.93 3.55 -25.15
C ILE A 669 -17.20 4.30 -24.04
N PHE A 670 -17.62 4.15 -22.79
CA PHE A 670 -17.03 4.84 -21.63
C PHE A 670 -15.54 4.50 -21.49
N ASP A 671 -15.19 3.23 -21.67
CA ASP A 671 -13.79 2.78 -21.63
C ASP A 671 -12.97 3.36 -22.80
N SER A 672 -13.56 3.51 -23.99
CA SER A 672 -12.87 4.09 -25.14
C SER A 672 -12.51 5.57 -24.92
N TYR A 673 -13.41 6.36 -24.32
CA TYR A 673 -13.15 7.75 -23.94
C TYR A 673 -12.12 7.83 -22.82
N SER A 674 -12.23 6.95 -21.82
CA SER A 674 -11.27 6.89 -20.72
C SER A 674 -9.85 6.58 -21.19
N LYS A 675 -9.70 5.69 -22.18
CA LYS A 675 -8.41 5.39 -22.83
C LYS A 675 -7.90 6.55 -23.70
N LYS A 676 -8.79 7.32 -24.31
CA LYS A 676 -8.45 8.42 -25.24
C LYS A 676 -7.71 9.55 -24.56
N ASP A 677 -8.11 9.95 -23.34
CA ASP A 677 -7.54 11.11 -22.65
C ASP A 677 -7.11 10.85 -21.20
N GLY A 678 -7.20 9.60 -20.72
CA GLY A 678 -6.80 9.19 -19.37
C GLY A 678 -7.77 9.59 -18.26
N ARG A 679 -8.99 10.07 -18.59
CA ARG A 679 -10.02 10.45 -17.60
C ARG A 679 -11.15 9.42 -17.58
N THR A 680 -11.36 8.76 -16.45
CA THR A 680 -12.44 7.77 -16.33
C THR A 680 -13.82 8.39 -16.48
N ARG A 681 -14.62 7.85 -17.41
CA ARG A 681 -16.07 8.13 -17.53
C ARG A 681 -16.85 7.05 -16.80
N VAL A 682 -17.72 7.45 -15.89
CA VAL A 682 -18.48 6.53 -15.05
C VAL A 682 -19.81 6.18 -15.70
N MET A 683 -20.16 4.90 -15.63
CA MET A 683 -21.46 4.39 -16.08
C MET A 683 -22.17 3.81 -14.86
N MET A 684 -23.30 4.40 -14.52
CA MET A 684 -24.17 3.93 -13.44
C MET A 684 -25.43 3.33 -14.06
N THR A 685 -26.03 2.33 -13.41
CA THR A 685 -27.28 1.73 -13.88
C THR A 685 -28.30 1.71 -12.76
N GLU A 686 -29.53 2.05 -13.07
CA GLU A 686 -30.67 1.89 -12.18
C GLU A 686 -31.54 0.71 -12.63
N ALA A 687 -31.81 -0.18 -11.68
CA ALA A 687 -32.68 -1.34 -11.84
C ALA A 687 -33.22 -1.78 -10.47
N TYR A 688 -34.54 -1.70 -10.29
CA TYR A 688 -35.21 -2.32 -9.15
C TYR A 688 -35.45 -3.81 -9.42
N THR A 689 -34.49 -4.65 -9.03
CA THR A 689 -34.53 -6.11 -9.22
C THR A 689 -33.89 -6.85 -8.03
N THR A 690 -33.76 -8.17 -8.11
CA THR A 690 -33.15 -8.99 -7.05
C THR A 690 -31.64 -8.77 -6.97
N LEU A 691 -31.04 -9.05 -5.80
CA LEU A 691 -29.59 -8.89 -5.57
C LEU A 691 -28.74 -9.51 -6.68
N ASP A 692 -28.96 -10.79 -7.00
CA ASP A 692 -28.16 -11.51 -7.99
C ASP A 692 -28.21 -10.86 -9.38
N LYS A 693 -29.39 -10.35 -9.76
CA LYS A 693 -29.60 -9.64 -11.03
C LYS A 693 -28.94 -8.26 -11.00
N THR A 694 -29.08 -7.50 -9.90
CA THR A 694 -28.40 -6.22 -9.72
C THR A 694 -26.88 -6.36 -9.80
N LEU A 695 -26.32 -7.39 -9.17
CA LEU A 695 -24.88 -7.68 -9.22
C LEU A 695 -24.41 -8.11 -10.61
N GLY A 696 -25.28 -8.72 -11.42
CA GLY A 696 -25.02 -9.04 -12.83
C GLY A 696 -24.71 -7.81 -13.69
N PHE A 697 -25.10 -6.61 -13.28
CA PHE A 697 -24.74 -5.39 -14.01
C PHE A 697 -23.27 -4.98 -13.86
N TYR A 698 -22.53 -5.49 -12.87
CA TYR A 698 -21.09 -5.24 -12.77
C TYR A 698 -20.30 -5.89 -13.89
N GLN A 699 -20.70 -7.09 -14.30
CA GLN A 699 -20.03 -7.85 -15.36
C GLN A 699 -20.94 -8.94 -15.93
N TYR A 700 -20.81 -9.19 -17.23
CA TYR A 700 -21.57 -10.24 -17.92
C TYR A 700 -20.67 -10.95 -18.93
N ASN A 701 -20.68 -12.29 -18.94
CA ASN A 701 -19.84 -13.13 -19.81
C ASN A 701 -18.34 -12.73 -19.83
N GLY A 702 -17.80 -12.37 -18.66
CA GLY A 702 -16.39 -11.96 -18.50
C GLY A 702 -16.06 -10.56 -19.02
N LYS A 703 -17.05 -9.80 -19.50
CA LYS A 703 -16.90 -8.39 -19.88
C LYS A 703 -17.35 -7.46 -18.75
N PRO A 704 -16.68 -6.30 -18.57
CA PRO A 704 -17.12 -5.30 -17.60
C PRO A 704 -18.46 -4.68 -18.02
N GLY A 705 -19.33 -4.48 -17.04
CA GLY A 705 -20.59 -3.75 -17.16
C GLY A 705 -20.50 -2.39 -16.49
N ALA A 706 -21.55 -1.98 -15.77
CA ALA A 706 -21.59 -0.73 -15.04
C ALA A 706 -20.48 -0.63 -14.00
N HIS A 707 -19.95 0.59 -13.84
CA HIS A 707 -19.05 0.89 -12.72
C HIS A 707 -19.83 0.83 -11.39
N MET A 708 -21.10 1.25 -11.44
CA MET A 708 -21.95 1.36 -10.26
C MET A 708 -23.42 1.01 -10.59
N PRO A 709 -23.81 -0.26 -10.46
CA PRO A 709 -25.22 -0.62 -10.31
C PRO A 709 -25.74 -0.03 -8.99
N PHE A 710 -26.77 0.83 -9.04
CA PHE A 710 -27.27 1.49 -7.84
C PHE A 710 -27.76 0.49 -6.81
N ASN A 711 -27.29 0.64 -5.57
CA ASN A 711 -27.68 -0.20 -4.45
C ASN A 711 -28.85 0.43 -3.67
N PHE A 712 -30.08 0.06 -4.03
CA PHE A 712 -31.30 0.57 -3.38
C PHE A 712 -31.74 -0.21 -2.14
N PHE A 713 -30.88 -1.02 -1.51
CA PHE A 713 -31.31 -1.89 -0.42
C PHE A 713 -31.75 -1.12 0.84
N PHE A 714 -31.11 0.02 1.11
CA PHE A 714 -31.57 0.94 2.17
C PHE A 714 -32.85 1.73 1.80
N ILE A 715 -33.38 1.53 0.60
CA ILE A 715 -34.69 2.05 0.21
C ILE A 715 -35.74 0.93 0.27
N THR A 716 -35.40 -0.25 -0.23
CA THR A 716 -36.36 -1.34 -0.53
C THR A 716 -36.47 -2.39 0.57
N HIS A 717 -35.41 -2.62 1.38
CA HIS A 717 -35.35 -3.76 2.30
C HIS A 717 -35.30 -3.37 3.78
N VAL A 718 -35.01 -2.11 4.11
CA VAL A 718 -35.01 -1.62 5.49
C VAL A 718 -35.71 -0.26 5.61
N ASN A 719 -36.23 0.01 6.81
CA ASN A 719 -36.88 1.27 7.18
C ASN A 719 -36.69 1.55 8.68
N GLY A 720 -37.32 2.62 9.20
CA GLY A 720 -37.23 3.03 10.61
C GLY A 720 -37.72 2.02 11.65
N ARG A 721 -38.34 0.91 11.21
CA ARG A 721 -38.83 -0.20 12.06
C ARG A 721 -38.01 -1.47 11.93
N SER A 722 -37.00 -1.50 11.06
CA SER A 722 -36.15 -2.67 10.86
C SER A 722 -35.17 -2.84 12.03
N PRO A 723 -35.02 -4.05 12.61
CA PRO A 723 -34.00 -4.34 13.61
C PRO A 723 -32.58 -4.33 13.02
N ALA A 724 -31.57 -4.23 13.88
CA ALA A 724 -30.16 -4.16 13.50
C ALA A 724 -29.70 -5.30 12.57
N LYS A 725 -30.28 -6.50 12.74
CA LYS A 725 -29.98 -7.67 11.90
C LYS A 725 -30.31 -7.47 10.42
N ASP A 726 -31.33 -6.67 10.09
CA ASP A 726 -31.70 -6.45 8.69
C ASP A 726 -30.72 -5.50 7.99
N TYR A 727 -30.19 -4.50 8.69
CA TYR A 727 -29.10 -3.65 8.19
C TYR A 727 -27.82 -4.48 7.96
N GLN A 728 -27.44 -5.32 8.93
CA GLN A 728 -26.31 -6.23 8.78
C GLN A 728 -26.49 -7.15 7.56
N ARG A 729 -27.68 -7.75 7.38
CA ARG A 729 -27.98 -8.62 6.24
C ARG A 729 -27.88 -7.88 4.91
N ALA A 730 -28.42 -6.65 4.82
CA ALA A 730 -28.36 -5.86 3.60
C ALA A 730 -26.91 -5.51 3.20
N ILE A 731 -26.09 -5.11 4.17
CA ILE A 731 -24.68 -4.77 3.94
C ILE A 731 -23.86 -6.01 3.58
N GLN A 732 -23.98 -7.08 4.36
CA GLN A 732 -23.24 -8.33 4.12
C GLN A 732 -23.63 -8.98 2.79
N GLY A 733 -24.93 -8.99 2.44
CA GLY A 733 -25.41 -9.52 1.17
C GLY A 733 -24.74 -8.84 -0.03
N TRP A 734 -24.67 -7.50 -0.02
CA TRP A 734 -23.98 -6.76 -1.07
C TRP A 734 -22.47 -7.04 -1.08
N MET A 735 -21.80 -6.95 0.07
CA MET A 735 -20.35 -7.09 0.17
C MET A 735 -19.86 -8.51 -0.17
N GLN A 736 -20.64 -9.55 0.16
CA GLN A 736 -20.30 -10.93 -0.15
C GLN A 736 -20.67 -11.33 -1.58
N GLY A 737 -21.76 -10.77 -2.14
CA GLY A 737 -22.20 -11.08 -3.50
C GLY A 737 -21.45 -10.32 -4.58
N MET A 738 -20.97 -9.11 -4.29
CA MET A 738 -20.29 -8.25 -5.27
C MET A 738 -19.05 -8.95 -5.87
N PRO A 739 -18.89 -8.95 -7.22
CA PRO A 739 -17.72 -9.57 -7.83
C PRO A 739 -16.41 -8.90 -7.38
N ALA A 740 -15.38 -9.71 -7.15
CA ALA A 740 -14.07 -9.21 -6.72
C ALA A 740 -13.52 -8.14 -7.69
N GLY A 741 -12.83 -7.13 -7.14
CA GLY A 741 -12.26 -6.01 -7.92
C GLY A 741 -13.23 -4.88 -8.25
N HIS A 742 -14.49 -4.94 -7.81
CA HIS A 742 -15.47 -3.87 -7.96
C HIS A 742 -15.61 -3.03 -6.68
N SER A 743 -16.26 -1.87 -6.79
CA SER A 743 -16.47 -0.94 -5.68
C SER A 743 -17.94 -0.84 -5.32
N ALA A 744 -18.25 -0.97 -4.03
CA ALA A 744 -19.62 -0.84 -3.54
C ALA A 744 -20.13 0.60 -3.62
N ASN A 745 -21.45 0.75 -3.54
CA ASN A 745 -22.12 2.03 -3.39
C ASN A 745 -23.32 1.90 -2.44
N TRP A 746 -23.72 3.02 -1.85
CA TRP A 746 -24.77 3.06 -0.84
C TRP A 746 -25.73 4.21 -1.11
N VAL A 747 -27.00 3.88 -1.35
CA VAL A 747 -28.05 4.84 -1.73
C VAL A 747 -29.15 4.78 -0.68
N ILE A 748 -29.39 5.91 -0.03
CA ILE A 748 -30.38 6.04 1.06
C ILE A 748 -31.50 7.01 0.70
N GLY A 749 -31.45 7.69 -0.44
CA GLY A 749 -32.47 8.62 -0.90
C GLY A 749 -32.35 8.84 -2.40
N ASN A 750 -33.47 9.17 -3.03
CA ASN A 750 -33.57 9.64 -4.41
C ASN A 750 -34.91 10.35 -4.60
N HIS A 751 -35.20 10.76 -5.82
CA HIS A 751 -36.43 11.47 -6.19
C HIS A 751 -37.72 10.61 -6.24
N ASP A 752 -37.62 9.30 -6.39
CA ASP A 752 -38.78 8.38 -6.53
C ASP A 752 -39.31 7.88 -5.19
N ASN A 753 -38.56 8.14 -4.11
CA ASN A 753 -38.82 7.59 -2.80
C ASN A 753 -38.98 8.69 -1.76
N HIS A 754 -39.82 8.44 -0.76
CA HIS A 754 -39.94 9.28 0.43
C HIS A 754 -38.56 9.61 1.02
N ARG A 755 -38.35 10.82 1.55
CA ARG A 755 -37.06 11.25 2.12
C ARG A 755 -36.65 10.41 3.33
N ILE A 756 -35.36 10.43 3.69
CA ILE A 756 -34.82 9.66 4.83
C ILE A 756 -35.60 9.97 6.11
N ALA A 757 -35.85 11.25 6.39
CA ALA A 757 -36.57 11.69 7.59
C ALA A 757 -37.98 11.07 7.67
N ALA A 758 -38.69 10.94 6.55
CA ALA A 758 -40.00 10.31 6.48
C ALA A 758 -39.92 8.77 6.65
N ARG A 759 -38.94 8.10 6.03
CA ARG A 759 -38.82 6.63 6.06
C ARG A 759 -38.25 6.09 7.37
N TYR A 760 -37.33 6.82 8.00
CA TYR A 760 -36.60 6.39 9.19
C TYR A 760 -36.97 7.16 10.47
N GLY A 761 -37.58 8.33 10.32
CA GLY A 761 -37.75 9.32 11.39
C GLY A 761 -36.65 10.38 11.37
N THR A 762 -36.99 11.60 11.76
CA THR A 762 -36.08 12.77 11.77
C THR A 762 -34.81 12.52 12.58
N ASP A 763 -34.92 11.74 13.65
CA ASP A 763 -33.80 11.48 14.57
C ASP A 763 -32.74 10.51 14.00
N LEU A 764 -33.10 9.71 12.97
CA LEU A 764 -32.18 8.76 12.34
C LEU A 764 -31.47 9.29 11.09
N VAL A 765 -31.75 10.53 10.66
CA VAL A 765 -31.09 11.14 9.50
C VAL A 765 -29.56 11.03 9.59
N ASP A 766 -28.99 11.45 10.72
CA ASP A 766 -27.54 11.40 10.94
C ASP A 766 -27.01 9.96 10.98
N GLY A 767 -27.76 9.03 11.58
CA GLY A 767 -27.38 7.62 11.64
C GLY A 767 -27.35 6.97 10.25
N MET A 768 -28.32 7.29 9.39
CA MET A 768 -28.34 6.82 8.01
C MET A 768 -27.23 7.46 7.17
N ASN A 769 -26.95 8.76 7.37
CA ASN A 769 -25.80 9.42 6.77
C ASN A 769 -24.48 8.78 7.21
N MET A 770 -24.31 8.46 8.50
CA MET A 770 -23.12 7.72 9.00
C MET A 770 -22.97 6.36 8.33
N ILE A 771 -24.06 5.60 8.19
CA ILE A 771 -24.03 4.28 7.53
C ILE A 771 -23.63 4.45 6.06
N ALA A 772 -24.35 5.26 5.28
CA ALA A 772 -24.10 5.36 3.83
C ALA A 772 -22.74 5.98 3.49
N LEU A 773 -22.28 6.95 4.29
CA LEU A 773 -21.03 7.67 4.05
C LEU A 773 -19.80 6.98 4.66
N LEU A 774 -19.92 6.04 5.59
CA LEU A 774 -18.73 5.43 6.20
C LEU A 774 -18.56 3.94 5.86
N LEU A 775 -19.51 3.34 5.15
CA LEU A 775 -19.31 2.04 4.50
C LEU A 775 -18.31 2.16 3.31
N PRO A 776 -17.64 1.06 2.92
CA PRO A 776 -16.62 1.09 1.88
C PRO A 776 -17.21 1.43 0.51
N GLY A 777 -16.43 2.13 -0.33
CA GLY A 777 -16.85 2.56 -1.65
C GLY A 777 -17.58 3.91 -1.63
N THR A 778 -18.60 4.04 -2.48
CA THR A 778 -19.20 5.34 -2.83
C THR A 778 -20.46 5.64 -2.03
N GLY A 779 -20.51 6.81 -1.40
CA GLY A 779 -21.74 7.33 -0.80
C GLY A 779 -22.58 8.08 -1.84
N ASN A 780 -23.88 7.82 -1.90
CA ASN A 780 -24.83 8.60 -2.70
C ASN A 780 -25.77 9.37 -1.76
N THR A 781 -25.85 10.68 -1.97
CA THR A 781 -26.69 11.59 -1.18
C THR A 781 -27.69 12.27 -2.10
N TYR A 782 -28.96 12.27 -1.72
CA TYR A 782 -29.99 13.05 -2.40
C TYR A 782 -30.10 14.44 -1.79
N TYR A 783 -30.29 15.47 -2.60
CA TYR A 783 -30.26 16.84 -2.09
C TYR A 783 -31.24 17.06 -0.94
N GLY A 784 -30.76 17.69 0.13
CA GLY A 784 -31.52 17.91 1.34
C GLY A 784 -31.28 16.87 2.44
N ASP A 785 -30.75 15.68 2.12
CA ASP A 785 -30.43 14.66 3.12
C ASP A 785 -29.31 15.12 4.07
N GLU A 786 -28.41 16.01 3.61
CA GLU A 786 -27.34 16.59 4.42
C GLU A 786 -27.82 17.61 5.46
N ILE A 787 -29.01 18.19 5.25
CA ILE A 787 -29.68 19.08 6.20
C ILE A 787 -30.89 18.43 6.86
N GLY A 788 -31.17 17.16 6.53
CA GLY A 788 -32.28 16.37 7.10
C GLY A 788 -33.67 16.76 6.61
N MET A 789 -33.80 17.26 5.37
CA MET A 789 -35.09 17.59 4.76
C MET A 789 -36.11 16.45 4.91
N ASP A 790 -37.34 16.84 5.20
CA ASP A 790 -38.49 15.95 5.30
C ASP A 790 -39.42 16.13 4.10
N ASP A 791 -40.30 15.16 3.87
CA ASP A 791 -41.31 15.25 2.80
C ASP A 791 -42.15 16.51 2.98
N ALA A 792 -42.30 17.29 1.90
CA ALA A 792 -42.94 18.60 1.99
C ALA A 792 -44.45 18.49 2.21
N ALA A 793 -44.92 19.04 3.33
CA ALA A 793 -46.31 19.46 3.47
C ALA A 793 -46.48 20.88 2.86
N ILE A 794 -47.43 21.00 1.94
CA ILE A 794 -47.63 22.11 0.99
C ILE A 794 -47.59 23.54 1.63
N ARG A 795 -46.53 24.37 1.46
CA ARG A 795 -46.47 25.87 1.66
C ARG A 795 -45.38 26.59 0.82
N PHE A 796 -45.24 27.92 0.80
CA PHE A 796 -44.30 28.65 -0.09
C PHE A 796 -43.12 29.32 0.66
N ASP A 797 -42.00 29.46 -0.07
CA ASP A 797 -40.77 30.24 0.17
C ASP A 797 -39.60 29.64 1.00
N GLU A 798 -38.37 29.68 0.42
CA GLU A 798 -37.12 29.33 1.10
C GLU A 798 -35.84 29.94 0.47
N GLY A 799 -35.94 31.06 -0.25
CA GLY A 799 -34.79 31.59 -1.00
C GLY A 799 -34.29 30.68 -2.15
N PHE A 800 -34.98 29.56 -2.38
CA PHE A 800 -34.91 28.78 -3.62
C PHE A 800 -35.19 29.67 -4.83
N SER A 801 -36.27 30.46 -4.76
CA SER A 801 -36.72 31.42 -5.79
C SER A 801 -37.03 32.78 -5.18
N THR A 802 -37.03 33.83 -6.02
CA THR A 802 -37.59 35.15 -5.68
C THR A 802 -39.08 35.26 -6.02
N SER A 803 -39.64 34.28 -6.75
CA SER A 803 -41.08 34.16 -7.02
C SER A 803 -41.87 33.86 -5.74
N MET A 804 -43.06 34.43 -5.63
CA MET A 804 -44.01 34.07 -4.56
C MET A 804 -44.60 32.67 -4.75
N LYS A 805 -44.57 32.12 -5.98
CA LYS A 805 -45.13 30.82 -6.31
C LYS A 805 -44.07 29.96 -6.98
N THR A 806 -43.68 28.90 -6.29
CA THR A 806 -42.78 27.86 -6.78
C THR A 806 -43.56 26.73 -7.45
N TRP A 807 -42.90 25.93 -8.29
CA TRP A 807 -43.53 24.83 -9.02
C TRP A 807 -44.10 23.74 -8.11
N LEU A 808 -43.40 23.45 -7.01
CA LEU A 808 -43.90 22.72 -5.86
C LEU A 808 -43.82 23.61 -4.61
N PRO A 809 -44.75 23.46 -3.67
CA PRO A 809 -44.65 24.13 -2.40
C PRO A 809 -43.45 23.63 -1.58
N VAL A 810 -42.74 24.55 -0.95
CA VAL A 810 -41.75 24.35 0.11
C VAL A 810 -42.38 23.72 1.36
N ASN A 811 -41.61 22.91 2.09
CA ASN A 811 -42.03 22.31 3.35
C ASN A 811 -42.32 23.39 4.41
N SER A 812 -43.32 23.21 5.28
CA SER A 812 -43.64 24.15 6.36
C SER A 812 -42.58 24.30 7.48
N ASN A 813 -41.63 23.36 7.61
CA ASN A 813 -40.59 23.36 8.65
C ASN A 813 -39.29 24.10 8.26
N PHE A 814 -39.30 24.75 7.11
CA PHE A 814 -38.19 25.44 6.45
C PHE A 814 -37.47 26.47 7.34
N TRP A 815 -38.25 27.23 8.13
CA TRP A 815 -37.73 28.30 9.00
C TRP A 815 -36.76 27.79 10.08
N ARG A 816 -36.85 26.51 10.46
CA ARG A 816 -35.91 25.84 11.39
C ARG A 816 -34.95 24.87 10.72
N LEU A 817 -35.32 24.32 9.56
CA LEU A 817 -34.60 23.25 8.88
C LEU A 817 -34.05 23.73 7.53
N ASN A 818 -33.14 24.70 7.59
CA ASN A 818 -32.48 25.25 6.40
C ASN A 818 -30.97 25.33 6.58
N LEU A 819 -30.25 25.37 5.44
CA LEU A 819 -28.80 25.40 5.43
C LEU A 819 -28.21 26.59 6.20
N LYS A 820 -28.78 27.79 6.01
CA LYS A 820 -28.26 29.02 6.63
C LYS A 820 -28.27 28.91 8.16
N GLU A 821 -29.39 28.50 8.73
CA GLU A 821 -29.55 28.31 10.18
C GLU A 821 -28.60 27.21 10.68
N GLN A 822 -28.52 26.07 9.98
CA GLN A 822 -27.65 24.97 10.39
C GLN A 822 -26.15 25.28 10.29
N MET A 823 -25.74 26.19 9.39
CA MET A 823 -24.38 26.71 9.31
C MET A 823 -24.07 27.68 10.44
N GLN A 824 -25.01 28.57 10.79
CA GLN A 824 -24.82 29.68 11.73
C GLN A 824 -25.07 29.32 13.19
N SER A 825 -25.86 28.29 13.46
CA SER A 825 -26.18 27.83 14.82
C SER A 825 -24.91 27.48 15.60
N ASN A 826 -24.88 27.74 16.91
CA ASN A 826 -23.82 27.23 17.79
C ASN A 826 -24.08 25.79 18.25
N GLU A 827 -25.28 25.27 18.01
CA GLU A 827 -25.70 23.92 18.38
C GLU A 827 -25.24 22.88 17.34
N LYS A 828 -25.48 21.60 17.66
CA LYS A 828 -25.35 20.49 16.70
C LYS A 828 -26.40 20.65 15.60
N SER A 829 -26.01 20.38 14.36
CA SER A 829 -26.92 20.37 13.21
C SER A 829 -26.56 19.24 12.26
N HIS A 830 -27.53 18.75 11.50
CA HIS A 830 -27.33 17.69 10.50
C HIS A 830 -26.21 18.05 9.53
N TYR A 831 -26.20 19.30 9.06
CA TYR A 831 -25.17 19.82 8.17
C TYR A 831 -23.75 19.68 8.75
N LYS A 832 -23.56 20.05 10.02
CA LYS A 832 -22.24 19.96 10.68
C LYS A 832 -21.82 18.52 10.93
N VAL A 833 -22.77 17.63 11.24
CA VAL A 833 -22.51 16.20 11.36
C VAL A 833 -22.07 15.67 9.99
N TYR A 834 -22.83 15.94 8.93
CA TYR A 834 -22.53 15.55 7.56
C TYR A 834 -21.13 16.02 7.12
N LYS A 835 -20.78 17.29 7.35
CA LYS A 835 -19.44 17.84 7.07
C LYS A 835 -18.32 17.06 7.76
N ARG A 836 -18.49 16.69 9.04
CA ARG A 836 -17.52 15.85 9.75
C ARG A 836 -17.40 14.45 9.13
N LEU A 837 -18.50 13.86 8.67
CA LEU A 837 -18.46 12.56 7.96
C LEU A 837 -17.69 12.67 6.64
N MET A 838 -17.90 13.76 5.90
CA MET A 838 -17.17 14.05 4.65
C MET A 838 -15.67 14.22 4.86
N ASP A 839 -15.25 14.79 5.99
CA ASP A 839 -13.83 14.89 6.35
C ASP A 839 -13.24 13.53 6.74
N VAL A 840 -13.96 12.73 7.52
CA VAL A 840 -13.52 11.37 7.91
C VAL A 840 -13.36 10.47 6.68
N ARG A 841 -14.22 10.60 5.68
CA ARG A 841 -14.12 9.85 4.41
C ARG A 841 -12.79 10.04 3.68
N LYS A 842 -12.07 11.13 3.93
CA LYS A 842 -10.77 11.41 3.30
C LYS A 842 -9.61 10.66 3.95
N THR A 843 -9.83 9.99 5.08
CA THR A 843 -8.80 9.23 5.79
C THR A 843 -8.50 7.90 5.12
N ASP A 844 -7.27 7.41 5.25
CA ASP A 844 -6.84 6.15 4.65
C ASP A 844 -7.71 4.97 5.12
N THR A 845 -8.12 4.95 6.39
CA THR A 845 -9.03 3.92 6.92
C THR A 845 -10.38 3.89 6.19
N MET A 846 -10.94 5.06 5.84
CA MET A 846 -12.22 5.09 5.12
C MET A 846 -12.08 4.73 3.64
N LEU A 847 -10.94 5.07 3.03
CA LEU A 847 -10.65 4.78 1.63
C LEU A 847 -10.32 3.31 1.39
N TYR A 848 -9.49 2.72 2.26
CA TYR A 848 -8.86 1.42 2.02
C TYR A 848 -9.10 0.39 3.11
N GLY A 849 -9.65 0.80 4.26
CA GLY A 849 -9.86 -0.10 5.38
C GLY A 849 -11.01 -1.08 5.17
N ASP A 850 -10.87 -2.25 5.78
CA ASP A 850 -11.89 -3.29 5.82
C ASP A 850 -13.12 -2.82 6.60
N VAL A 851 -14.25 -3.50 6.37
CA VAL A 851 -15.50 -3.28 7.11
C VAL A 851 -15.90 -4.56 7.82
N GLU A 852 -16.28 -4.43 9.09
CA GLU A 852 -16.91 -5.52 9.85
C GLU A 852 -18.18 -5.01 10.52
N THR A 853 -19.27 -5.76 10.44
CA THR A 853 -20.61 -5.35 10.90
C THR A 853 -21.09 -6.19 12.07
N TYR A 854 -21.75 -5.58 13.05
CA TYR A 854 -22.15 -6.21 14.30
C TYR A 854 -23.61 -5.87 14.66
N VAL A 855 -24.28 -6.84 15.28
CA VAL A 855 -25.58 -6.67 15.93
C VAL A 855 -25.34 -6.74 17.43
N LEU A 856 -25.14 -5.57 18.05
CA LEU A 856 -24.79 -5.47 19.47
C LEU A 856 -25.99 -5.75 20.37
N ALA A 857 -27.18 -5.39 19.88
CA ALA A 857 -28.47 -5.73 20.47
C ALA A 857 -29.53 -5.76 19.36
N LYS A 858 -30.77 -6.17 19.67
CA LYS A 858 -31.89 -6.22 18.69
C LYS A 858 -32.02 -4.92 17.88
N TRP A 859 -31.82 -3.78 18.55
CA TRP A 859 -31.96 -2.45 17.97
C TRP A 859 -30.65 -1.66 17.90
N VAL A 860 -29.50 -2.26 18.19
CA VAL A 860 -28.21 -1.56 18.13
C VAL A 860 -27.35 -2.18 17.03
N PHE A 861 -27.18 -1.44 15.96
CA PHE A 861 -26.33 -1.80 14.82
C PHE A 861 -24.99 -1.09 14.95
N ALA A 862 -23.90 -1.78 14.63
CA ALA A 862 -22.58 -1.18 14.58
C ALA A 862 -21.76 -1.72 13.42
N PHE A 863 -20.75 -0.96 12.99
CA PHE A 863 -19.69 -1.48 12.13
C PHE A 863 -18.37 -0.77 12.41
N THR A 864 -17.28 -1.46 12.10
CA THR A 864 -15.92 -0.93 12.22
C THR A 864 -15.35 -0.67 10.83
N ARG A 865 -14.48 0.33 10.74
CA ARG A 865 -13.56 0.52 9.61
C ARG A 865 -12.15 0.44 10.14
N ARG A 866 -11.35 -0.48 9.60
CA ARG A 866 -10.03 -0.83 10.13
C ARG A 866 -9.00 -0.89 9.01
N LEU A 867 -7.87 -0.25 9.23
CA LEU A 867 -6.70 -0.33 8.35
C LEU A 867 -5.45 -0.42 9.21
N THR A 868 -4.63 -1.44 8.97
CA THR A 868 -3.41 -1.67 9.76
C THR A 868 -2.50 -0.44 9.75
N GLY A 869 -2.14 0.05 10.94
CA GLY A 869 -1.29 1.22 11.10
C GLY A 869 -2.01 2.57 11.04
N SER A 870 -3.34 2.59 10.87
CA SER A 870 -4.18 3.78 10.91
C SER A 870 -5.21 3.70 12.03
N ASP A 871 -5.85 4.83 12.35
CA ASP A 871 -6.92 4.86 13.35
C ASP A 871 -8.11 4.00 12.95
N THR A 872 -8.67 3.28 13.91
CA THR A 872 -9.91 2.52 13.75
C THR A 872 -11.10 3.40 14.02
N TYR A 873 -12.15 3.25 13.22
CA TYR A 873 -13.43 3.94 13.40
C TYR A 873 -14.52 2.94 13.73
N VAL A 874 -15.40 3.28 14.67
CA VAL A 874 -16.54 2.46 15.08
C VAL A 874 -17.81 3.30 15.00
N VAL A 875 -18.73 2.93 14.10
CA VAL A 875 -20.05 3.54 14.02
C VAL A 875 -21.01 2.73 14.87
N VAL A 876 -21.74 3.37 15.78
CA VAL A 876 -22.76 2.75 16.62
C VAL A 876 -24.07 3.51 16.45
N VAL A 877 -25.14 2.80 16.07
CA VAL A 877 -26.46 3.37 15.82
C VAL A 877 -27.50 2.62 16.65
N ASN A 878 -28.14 3.32 17.58
CA ASN A 878 -29.33 2.82 18.24
C ASN A 878 -30.53 3.09 17.33
N LEU A 879 -31.05 2.04 16.70
CA LEU A 879 -32.24 2.05 15.83
C LEU A 879 -33.55 1.99 16.64
N GLY A 880 -33.49 1.80 17.95
CA GLY A 880 -34.64 1.61 18.82
C GLY A 880 -35.23 2.93 19.35
N SER A 881 -36.43 2.83 19.91
CA SER A 881 -37.13 3.95 20.53
C SER A 881 -36.80 4.13 22.02
N ASP A 882 -35.94 3.26 22.57
CA ASP A 882 -35.58 3.25 23.98
C ASP A 882 -34.08 3.52 24.18
N THR A 883 -33.73 4.10 25.33
CA THR A 883 -32.33 4.19 25.76
C THR A 883 -31.80 2.78 26.00
N THR A 884 -30.70 2.42 25.36
CA THR A 884 -30.16 1.06 25.41
C THR A 884 -28.70 1.08 25.85
N SER A 885 -28.29 0.12 26.68
CA SER A 885 -26.89 -0.10 27.03
C SER A 885 -26.16 -0.83 25.90
N VAL A 886 -24.95 -0.39 25.60
CA VAL A 886 -24.05 -0.94 24.58
C VAL A 886 -22.75 -1.35 25.25
N ASP A 887 -22.25 -2.55 24.94
CA ASP A 887 -20.95 -3.05 25.36
C ASP A 887 -20.16 -3.45 24.11
N LEU A 888 -19.12 -2.69 23.78
CA LEU A 888 -18.28 -2.98 22.60
C LEU A 888 -17.24 -4.06 22.90
N SER A 889 -16.77 -4.15 24.15
CA SER A 889 -15.73 -5.10 24.57
C SER A 889 -16.17 -6.55 24.43
N ALA A 890 -17.48 -6.81 24.53
CA ALA A 890 -18.10 -8.11 24.29
C ALA A 890 -18.00 -8.58 22.83
N PHE A 891 -17.82 -7.66 21.87
CA PHE A 891 -17.78 -7.97 20.43
C PHE A 891 -16.43 -7.63 19.78
N MET A 892 -15.63 -6.76 20.40
CA MET A 892 -14.42 -6.16 19.84
C MET A 892 -13.33 -6.09 20.92
N SER A 893 -12.72 -7.23 21.26
CA SER A 893 -11.79 -7.36 22.39
C SER A 893 -10.44 -6.68 22.20
N ASP A 894 -10.10 -6.28 20.97
CA ASP A 894 -8.83 -5.68 20.59
C ASP A 894 -8.85 -4.14 20.60
N LEU A 895 -10.01 -3.54 20.87
CA LEU A 895 -10.12 -2.09 21.03
C LEU A 895 -9.53 -1.62 22.36
N PRO A 896 -9.00 -0.38 22.43
CA PRO A 896 -8.53 0.21 23.68
C PRO A 896 -9.67 0.35 24.69
N GLU A 897 -9.35 0.50 25.99
CA GLU A 897 -10.35 0.63 27.06
C GLU A 897 -11.31 1.81 26.86
N THR A 898 -10.86 2.87 26.19
CA THR A 898 -11.66 4.06 25.87
C THR A 898 -11.45 4.48 24.42
N LEU A 899 -12.51 5.00 23.82
CA LEU A 899 -12.52 5.58 22.48
C LEU A 899 -12.92 7.05 22.54
N THR A 900 -12.51 7.81 21.53
CA THR A 900 -12.87 9.23 21.39
C THR A 900 -14.08 9.37 20.47
N VAL A 901 -15.04 10.21 20.84
CA VAL A 901 -16.16 10.57 19.97
C VAL A 901 -15.66 11.51 18.89
N HIS A 902 -15.70 11.08 17.63
CA HIS A 902 -15.40 11.93 16.48
C HIS A 902 -16.56 12.86 16.16
N THR A 903 -17.77 12.30 16.10
CA THR A 903 -19.01 13.05 15.95
C THR A 903 -20.19 12.21 16.42
N GLY A 904 -21.30 12.86 16.74
CA GLY A 904 -22.56 12.19 17.06
C GLY A 904 -23.73 12.90 16.41
N SER A 905 -24.85 12.19 16.26
CA SER A 905 -26.11 12.76 15.79
C SER A 905 -26.63 13.90 16.67
N VAL A 906 -27.51 14.74 16.13
CA VAL A 906 -28.08 15.89 16.84
C VAL A 906 -28.78 15.52 18.16
N ASN A 907 -29.36 14.32 18.25
CA ASN A 907 -30.08 13.80 19.42
C ASN A 907 -29.19 13.03 20.42
N THR A 908 -27.91 12.82 20.12
CA THR A 908 -27.01 12.10 21.04
C THR A 908 -26.57 12.96 22.22
N GLN A 909 -26.31 12.31 23.35
CA GLN A 909 -25.76 12.97 24.54
C GLN A 909 -24.24 13.22 24.47
N TYR A 910 -23.55 12.67 23.46
CA TYR A 910 -22.10 12.75 23.37
C TYR A 910 -21.66 13.87 22.42
N ASP A 911 -20.69 14.65 22.85
CA ASP A 911 -20.04 15.69 22.08
C ASP A 911 -18.71 15.20 21.48
N PRO A 912 -18.24 15.81 20.38
CA PRO A 912 -16.91 15.51 19.88
C PRO A 912 -15.82 15.70 20.93
N ASN A 913 -14.82 14.82 20.92
CA ASN A 913 -13.75 14.68 21.92
C ASN A 913 -14.15 14.08 23.27
N ASP A 914 -15.43 13.79 23.51
CA ASP A 914 -15.83 12.99 24.68
C ASP A 914 -15.14 11.61 24.63
N LYS A 915 -14.80 11.09 25.81
CA LYS A 915 -14.24 9.75 25.99
C LYS A 915 -15.35 8.79 26.39
N VAL A 916 -15.55 7.74 25.59
CA VAL A 916 -16.55 6.70 25.82
C VAL A 916 -15.82 5.40 26.16
N PRO A 917 -16.18 4.69 27.24
CA PRO A 917 -15.59 3.40 27.56
C PRO A 917 -15.99 2.35 26.51
N THR A 918 -15.09 1.45 26.17
CA THR A 918 -15.37 0.30 25.28
C THR A 918 -16.23 -0.76 25.99
N GLY A 919 -16.26 -0.76 27.32
CA GLY A 919 -17.25 -1.52 28.10
C GLY A 919 -18.68 -0.96 27.95
N VAL A 920 -19.44 -0.97 29.04
CA VAL A 920 -20.86 -0.55 29.01
C VAL A 920 -21.01 0.97 28.98
N PHE A 921 -21.72 1.50 27.99
CA PHE A 921 -22.23 2.87 27.92
C PHE A 921 -23.68 2.91 27.41
N TYR A 922 -24.35 4.06 27.51
CA TYR A 922 -25.75 4.19 27.12
C TYR A 922 -25.90 4.97 25.82
N MET A 923 -26.90 4.62 25.01
CA MET A 923 -27.27 5.34 23.78
C MET A 923 -28.73 5.77 23.87
N ARG A 924 -29.01 7.05 23.68
CA ARG A 924 -30.38 7.59 23.58
C ARG A 924 -31.15 6.94 22.41
N PRO A 925 -32.49 6.97 22.42
CA PRO A 925 -33.30 6.51 21.30
C PRO A 925 -32.84 7.15 19.99
N LYS A 926 -32.76 6.35 18.91
CA LYS A 926 -32.40 6.83 17.56
C LYS A 926 -31.04 7.56 17.48
N ALA A 927 -30.21 7.55 18.51
CA ALA A 927 -28.92 8.25 18.52
C ALA A 927 -27.85 7.44 17.79
N SER A 928 -26.91 8.14 17.17
CA SER A 928 -25.73 7.55 16.53
C SER A 928 -24.46 8.28 16.93
N ILE A 929 -23.37 7.53 17.03
CA ILE A 929 -22.03 8.06 17.31
C ILE A 929 -21.01 7.39 16.40
N LEU A 930 -20.02 8.18 16.01
CA LEU A 930 -18.79 7.74 15.38
C LEU A 930 -17.67 7.86 16.42
N LEU A 931 -17.09 6.72 16.79
CA LEU A 931 -15.97 6.61 17.69
C LEU A 931 -14.67 6.38 16.91
N THR A 932 -13.54 6.76 17.48
CA THR A 932 -12.21 6.54 16.91
C THR A 932 -11.16 6.22 17.98
N THR A 933 -10.13 5.47 17.59
CA THR A 933 -8.93 5.24 18.41
C THR A 933 -8.00 6.46 18.47
N ALA A 934 -8.23 7.47 17.63
CA ALA A 934 -7.47 8.72 17.68
C ALA A 934 -7.58 9.38 19.06
N GLN A 935 -6.46 9.90 19.57
CA GLN A 935 -6.45 10.52 20.91
C GLN A 935 -7.23 11.83 20.95
N GLU A 936 -7.24 12.58 19.86
CA GLU A 936 -7.92 13.87 19.73
C GLU A 936 -8.49 14.01 18.32
N VAL A 937 -9.68 14.60 18.24
CA VAL A 937 -10.39 14.87 17.02
C VAL A 937 -10.31 16.38 16.76
N PRO A 938 -9.70 16.79 15.63
CA PRO A 938 -9.54 18.20 15.33
C PRO A 938 -10.90 18.90 15.21
N PRO A 939 -10.97 20.21 15.51
CA PRO A 939 -12.18 20.99 15.26
C PRO A 939 -12.54 20.91 13.77
N ALA A 940 -13.84 20.84 13.47
CA ALA A 940 -14.31 20.76 12.10
C ALA A 940 -13.76 21.94 11.28
N ALA A 941 -13.15 21.65 10.13
CA ALA A 941 -12.61 22.66 9.24
C ALA A 941 -13.77 23.40 8.55
N TYR A 942 -14.27 24.46 9.16
CA TYR A 942 -15.16 25.40 8.49
C TYR A 942 -14.31 26.30 7.60
N SER A 943 -14.56 26.27 6.30
CA SER A 943 -13.78 27.06 5.35
C SER A 943 -14.17 28.54 5.46
N ASP A 944 -13.49 29.29 6.34
CA ASP A 944 -13.29 30.71 6.07
C ASP A 944 -12.27 30.80 4.94
N SER A 945 -12.74 31.25 3.78
CA SER A 945 -11.90 31.43 2.60
C SER A 945 -10.86 32.52 2.85
N LYS A 946 -9.69 32.14 3.37
CA LYS A 946 -8.37 32.75 3.19
C LYS A 946 -7.37 31.97 4.03
N THR A 947 -6.20 31.69 3.44
CA THR A 947 -5.04 30.99 4.00
C THR A 947 -5.12 29.46 4.09
N SER A 948 -4.83 28.77 2.98
CA SER A 948 -4.16 27.47 3.05
C SER A 948 -2.67 27.69 2.79
N GLY A 949 -1.91 27.67 3.87
CA GLY A 949 -0.46 27.71 3.88
C GLY A 949 0.17 26.41 3.37
N VAL A 950 1.32 26.62 2.73
CA VAL A 950 2.48 25.75 2.63
C VAL A 950 2.44 24.54 3.58
N ALA A 951 2.28 23.34 3.01
CA ALA A 951 2.56 22.10 3.71
C ALA A 951 4.08 21.91 3.83
N THR A 952 4.52 21.70 5.06
CA THR A 952 5.89 21.40 5.47
C THR A 952 6.40 20.10 4.84
N MET A 953 7.39 20.21 3.94
CA MET A 953 8.25 19.10 3.53
C MET A 953 9.30 18.81 4.61
N THR A 954 9.20 17.67 5.31
CA THR A 954 10.32 17.15 6.11
C THR A 954 10.36 15.62 6.10
N SER A 955 11.24 15.05 5.28
CA SER A 955 11.94 13.77 5.54
C SER A 955 13.11 13.54 4.56
N THR A 956 13.07 14.16 3.38
CA THR A 956 14.11 14.05 2.33
C THR A 956 15.42 14.77 2.66
N SER A 957 15.39 15.76 3.57
CA SER A 957 16.55 16.61 3.86
C SER A 957 17.60 15.95 4.76
N ILE A 958 17.25 14.91 5.53
CA ILE A 958 18.19 14.30 6.50
C ILE A 958 19.11 13.27 5.81
N GLY A 959 18.60 12.50 4.84
CA GLY A 959 19.39 11.51 4.09
C GLY A 959 20.48 12.16 3.22
N ILE A 960 20.18 13.31 2.63
CA ILE A 960 21.13 14.07 1.79
C ILE A 960 22.23 14.71 2.67
N ILE A 961 21.91 15.12 3.89
CA ILE A 961 22.89 15.68 4.84
C ILE A 961 23.88 14.60 5.31
N VAL A 962 23.42 13.37 5.58
CA VAL A 962 24.30 12.24 5.97
C VAL A 962 25.20 11.79 4.82
N PHE A 963 24.70 11.82 3.59
CA PHE A 963 25.47 11.52 2.38
C PHE A 963 26.56 12.58 2.09
N LEU A 964 26.24 13.86 2.26
CA LEU A 964 27.20 14.96 2.11
C LEU A 964 28.26 14.96 3.24
N PHE A 965 27.90 14.51 4.44
CA PHE A 965 28.84 14.39 5.56
C PHE A 965 29.81 13.21 5.39
N THR A 966 29.35 12.08 4.86
CA THR A 966 30.21 10.90 4.60
C THR A 966 31.12 11.10 3.39
N HIS A 967 30.66 11.81 2.34
CA HIS A 967 31.49 12.13 1.18
C HIS A 967 32.62 13.14 1.53
N ARG A 968 32.37 14.11 2.42
CA ARG A 968 33.39 15.06 2.92
C ARG A 968 34.39 14.48 3.92
N LEU A 969 34.11 13.33 4.53
CA LEU A 969 35.03 12.65 5.44
C LEU A 969 35.99 11.67 4.72
N LEU A 970 35.70 11.35 3.45
CA LEU A 970 36.48 10.43 2.61
C LEU A 970 37.35 11.13 1.55
N LEU A 971 37.08 12.42 1.26
CA LEU A 971 38.01 13.35 0.60
C LEU A 971 38.95 13.95 1.64
#